data_AF-A0A7C4L924-F1
#
_entry.id   AF-A0A7C4L924-F1
#
_cell.length_a   1.000
_cell.length_b   1.000
_cell.length_c   1.000
_cell.angle_alpha   90.00
_cell.angle_beta   90.00
_cell.angle_gamma   90.00
#
_symmetry.space_group_name_H-M   'P 1'
#
loop_
_entity.id
_entity.type
_entity.pdbx_description
1 polymer ?
#
loop_
_entity_poly.entity_id
_entity_poly.type
_entity_poly.pdbx_seq_one_letter_code
_entity_poly.pdbx_strand_id
1 'polypeptide(L)'
;MNLKDLLHMMIEKRASDMHLKEGRPPMFRIDGKLAPLDMDILSNADLKEMVYSILDERQRKKFEETNEMDLAYNLEGVARYRANVFKQMGKLEMVMRAIPIKIPSIEELNLPSILNEVALYPRGLVLVTGTTGSGKSTTLASMINKINENYNKHIVTIEDPIEFVHSDKKSSISQREVGLDTESFGTALKYVLRQDPDVILIGEMRDAITVGTALSAAETGHMVFSTLHTIDTVQSINRILDFFSKDQQNQIRIQLAGTLRAVISLRLIKKSDGTGMVPAVEVMIVTPTVRGYLEEGKLGSIKDLIREGAQFGMQTFDQSLISLHKKGLISLEEAKRNATSIQEIELAMKGITSSRASAQSILDSMLKEQTKKEFSKELQKAKDLVAQNKAKEAYDMLEKLYSKYPDNNEIIEMLENVKRNINKQQYEQTLKDIILEGLNIYKKGNIQGAIVKWQEGLNIDPENQQLKAYIKSAQEKLEIANNLPKILNEGLEIYKTGNITEAIKKWEEVLKIDPANKQAFNYINGAKQKLKELKLKKEIEGLIAKAQEEINNNNELAALLLYKRAHLLNPANQEIDKKIDEIKEKLLKQDFGGSDVDAALMAESFKKGIEYLFDEDYISTIKEWKKALEKRPLEKKLKDYIDIVKNILKNRLEELMENTDIAYRERRIDDTLDNINKILKIDPTNEFALKFLRDIKPMIDEEVQKKYKEAIELMEAGKLKETREVLLYVLKLDPNHISAKKRLEEVNESLSRLKDTTL
;
A
#
# COMPACT_ATOMS: atom_id res chain seq x y z
N MET A 1 -32.58 -30.37 -8.25
CA MET A 1 -31.61 -30.79 -7.21
C MET A 1 -31.16 -29.53 -6.49
N ASN A 2 -31.24 -29.42 -5.16
CA ASN A 2 -30.98 -28.16 -4.45
C ASN A 2 -29.53 -28.10 -3.92
N LEU A 3 -28.84 -26.98 -4.15
CA LEU A 3 -27.49 -26.72 -3.64
C LEU A 3 -27.44 -26.76 -2.10
N LYS A 4 -28.47 -26.27 -1.41
CA LYS A 4 -28.50 -26.24 0.06
C LYS A 4 -28.40 -27.63 0.67
N ASP A 5 -29.09 -28.62 0.09
CA ASP A 5 -29.06 -30.00 0.56
C ASP A 5 -27.67 -30.63 0.37
N LEU A 6 -27.00 -30.31 -0.75
CA LEU A 6 -25.62 -30.72 -1.00
C LEU A 6 -24.66 -30.15 0.04
N LEU A 7 -24.85 -28.87 0.42
CA LEU A 7 -24.03 -28.23 1.45
C LEU A 7 -24.24 -28.86 2.84
N HIS A 8 -25.49 -29.17 3.21
CA HIS A 8 -25.75 -29.93 4.45
C HIS A 8 -25.02 -31.28 4.46
N MET A 9 -25.15 -32.06 3.38
CA MET A 9 -24.46 -33.36 3.26
C MET A 9 -22.94 -33.22 3.30
N MET A 10 -22.38 -32.12 2.79
CA MET A 10 -20.94 -31.85 2.81
C MET A 10 -20.41 -31.83 4.24
N ILE A 11 -21.13 -31.19 5.17
CA ILE A 11 -20.78 -31.13 6.60
C ILE A 11 -20.99 -32.48 7.27
N GLU A 12 -22.13 -33.14 7.03
CA GLU A 12 -22.45 -34.45 7.62
C GLU A 12 -21.41 -35.52 7.27
N LYS A 13 -20.96 -35.54 6.01
CA LYS A 13 -19.94 -36.46 5.52
C LYS A 13 -18.50 -36.00 5.79
N ARG A 14 -18.31 -34.86 6.48
CA ARG A 14 -17.01 -34.25 6.78
C ARG A 14 -16.14 -34.05 5.53
N ALA A 15 -16.76 -33.65 4.42
CA ALA A 15 -16.05 -33.36 3.19
C ALA A 15 -15.35 -31.99 3.28
N SER A 16 -14.10 -31.91 2.82
CA SER A 16 -13.34 -30.66 2.78
C SER A 16 -13.77 -29.77 1.62
N ASP A 17 -14.00 -30.37 0.45
CA ASP A 17 -14.35 -29.67 -0.79
C ASP A 17 -15.45 -30.43 -1.54
N MET A 18 -16.35 -29.70 -2.19
CA MET A 18 -17.37 -30.18 -3.11
C MET A 18 -17.07 -29.67 -4.51
N HIS A 19 -17.08 -30.56 -5.51
CA HIS A 19 -16.88 -30.23 -6.91
C HIS A 19 -18.17 -30.50 -7.70
N LEU A 20 -18.63 -29.51 -8.45
CA LEU A 20 -19.84 -29.58 -9.28
C LEU A 20 -19.46 -29.29 -10.73
N LYS A 21 -19.65 -30.28 -11.59
CA LYS A 21 -19.17 -30.29 -12.97
C LYS A 21 -20.15 -31.01 -13.89
N GLU A 22 -20.37 -30.47 -15.09
CA GLU A 22 -21.28 -31.04 -16.07
C GLU A 22 -20.82 -32.44 -16.50
N GLY A 23 -21.76 -33.37 -16.66
CA GLY A 23 -21.48 -34.73 -17.09
C GLY A 23 -20.95 -35.65 -15.98
N ARG A 24 -20.96 -35.19 -14.73
CA ARG A 24 -20.67 -36.00 -13.54
C ARG A 24 -21.68 -35.72 -12.42
N PRO A 25 -21.90 -36.67 -11.50
CA PRO A 25 -22.59 -36.38 -10.26
C PRO A 25 -21.73 -35.43 -9.39
N PRO A 26 -22.33 -34.73 -8.41
CA PRO A 26 -21.57 -33.99 -7.40
C PRO A 26 -20.49 -34.87 -6.76
N MET A 27 -19.31 -34.31 -6.53
CA MET A 27 -18.19 -35.04 -5.94
C MET A 27 -17.74 -34.39 -4.64
N PHE A 28 -17.47 -35.19 -3.62
CA PHE A 28 -16.90 -34.73 -2.36
C PHE A 28 -15.46 -35.19 -2.21
N ARG A 29 -14.62 -34.31 -1.65
CA ARG A 29 -13.30 -34.66 -1.15
C ARG A 29 -13.41 -35.01 0.33
N ILE A 30 -13.16 -36.27 0.66
CA ILE A 30 -13.18 -36.78 2.04
C ILE A 30 -11.81 -37.44 2.28
N ASP A 31 -11.13 -37.03 3.36
CA ASP A 31 -9.76 -37.49 3.69
C ASP A 31 -8.78 -37.38 2.52
N GLY A 32 -8.89 -36.29 1.76
CA GLY A 32 -8.05 -35.98 0.59
C GLY A 32 -8.45 -36.68 -0.71
N LYS A 33 -9.37 -37.66 -0.68
CA LYS A 33 -9.80 -38.42 -1.86
C LYS A 33 -11.12 -37.88 -2.41
N LEU A 34 -11.18 -37.69 -3.73
CA LEU A 34 -12.38 -37.22 -4.42
C LEU A 34 -13.26 -38.42 -4.81
N ALA A 35 -14.52 -38.43 -4.37
CA ALA A 35 -15.49 -39.49 -4.62
C ALA A 35 -16.83 -38.93 -5.14
N PRO A 36 -17.47 -39.56 -6.13
CA PRO A 36 -18.80 -39.17 -6.58
C PRO A 36 -19.85 -39.53 -5.53
N LEU A 37 -20.88 -38.68 -5.40
CA LEU A 37 -22.10 -39.02 -4.69
C LEU A 37 -22.99 -39.92 -5.55
N ASP A 38 -23.77 -40.77 -4.89
CA ASP A 38 -24.80 -41.60 -5.53
C ASP A 38 -26.03 -40.73 -5.86
N MET A 39 -25.89 -39.92 -6.91
CA MET A 39 -26.87 -38.93 -7.36
C MET A 39 -26.81 -38.79 -8.89
N ASP A 40 -27.80 -38.12 -9.48
CA ASP A 40 -27.86 -37.91 -10.93
C ASP A 40 -26.69 -37.07 -11.46
N ILE A 41 -26.39 -37.26 -12.74
CA ILE A 41 -25.38 -36.48 -13.48
C ILE A 41 -25.85 -35.04 -13.62
N LEU A 42 -24.99 -34.08 -13.27
CA LEU A 42 -25.30 -32.66 -13.38
C LEU A 42 -25.34 -32.22 -14.85
N SER A 43 -26.44 -31.56 -15.24
CA SER A 43 -26.55 -30.82 -16.49
C SER A 43 -26.03 -29.38 -16.35
N ASN A 44 -25.84 -28.70 -17.48
CA ASN A 44 -25.49 -27.28 -17.48
C ASN A 44 -26.58 -26.40 -16.84
N ALA A 45 -27.85 -26.80 -17.01
CA ALA A 45 -28.99 -26.09 -16.42
C ALA A 45 -28.97 -26.19 -14.88
N ASP A 46 -28.71 -27.38 -14.34
CA ASP A 46 -28.59 -27.60 -12.89
C ASP A 46 -27.47 -26.73 -12.30
N LEU A 47 -26.31 -26.74 -12.95
CA LEU A 47 -25.16 -25.93 -12.53
C LEU A 47 -25.46 -24.43 -12.57
N LYS A 48 -26.14 -23.96 -13.63
CA LYS A 48 -26.54 -22.57 -13.75
C LYS A 48 -27.50 -22.16 -12.63
N GLU A 49 -28.47 -22.99 -12.31
CA GLU A 49 -29.40 -22.76 -11.19
C GLU A 49 -28.64 -22.69 -9.85
N MET A 50 -27.77 -23.67 -9.57
CA MET A 50 -26.97 -23.72 -8.34
C MET A 50 -26.05 -22.51 -8.21
N VAL A 51 -25.28 -22.18 -9.25
CA VAL A 51 -24.37 -21.03 -9.26
C VAL A 51 -25.15 -19.73 -9.05
N TYR A 52 -26.17 -19.47 -9.85
CA TYR A 52 -26.88 -18.19 -9.77
C TYR A 52 -27.69 -18.05 -8.47
N SER A 53 -28.00 -19.16 -7.78
CA SER A 53 -28.65 -19.13 -6.46
C SER A 53 -27.78 -18.53 -5.34
N ILE A 54 -26.46 -18.49 -5.52
CA ILE A 54 -25.51 -17.94 -4.53
C ILE A 54 -24.89 -16.61 -4.96
N LEU A 55 -25.21 -16.11 -6.16
CA LEU A 55 -24.69 -14.84 -6.69
C LEU A 55 -25.72 -13.71 -6.62
N ASP A 56 -25.31 -12.55 -6.10
CA ASP A 56 -26.07 -11.29 -6.22
C ASP A 56 -26.00 -10.69 -7.66
N GLU A 57 -26.80 -9.65 -7.95
CA GLU A 57 -26.85 -9.05 -9.30
C GLU A 57 -25.50 -8.49 -9.77
N ARG A 58 -24.72 -7.89 -8.86
CA ARG A 58 -23.41 -7.32 -9.17
C ARG A 58 -22.40 -8.43 -9.45
N GLN A 59 -22.41 -9.47 -8.64
CA GLN A 59 -21.58 -10.67 -8.78
C GLN A 59 -21.90 -11.43 -10.06
N ARG A 60 -23.18 -11.57 -10.43
CA ARG A 60 -23.62 -12.16 -11.71
C ARG A 60 -23.03 -11.40 -12.89
N LYS A 61 -23.19 -10.08 -12.92
CA LYS A 61 -22.65 -9.24 -13.99
C LYS A 61 -21.12 -9.37 -14.09
N LYS A 62 -20.43 -9.31 -12.96
CA LYS A 62 -18.97 -9.47 -12.91
C LYS A 62 -18.53 -10.84 -13.42
N PHE A 63 -19.17 -11.92 -12.97
CA PHE A 63 -18.88 -13.27 -13.42
C PHE A 63 -19.14 -13.47 -14.92
N GLU A 64 -20.18 -12.85 -15.46
CA GLU A 64 -20.47 -12.87 -16.91
C GLU A 64 -19.40 -12.14 -17.73
N GLU A 65 -18.77 -11.11 -17.17
CA GLU A 65 -17.66 -10.37 -17.78
C GLU A 65 -16.31 -11.13 -17.66
N THR A 66 -16.03 -11.74 -16.51
CA THR A 66 -14.71 -12.34 -16.21
C THR A 66 -14.62 -13.85 -16.46
N ASN A 67 -15.76 -14.55 -16.51
CA ASN A 67 -15.87 -16.02 -16.57
C ASN A 67 -15.30 -16.79 -15.36
N GLU A 68 -14.89 -16.09 -14.30
CA GLU A 68 -14.43 -16.66 -13.03
C GLU A 68 -14.69 -15.72 -11.86
N MET A 69 -14.96 -16.30 -10.68
CA MET A 69 -15.19 -15.54 -9.46
C MET A 69 -15.01 -16.40 -8.20
N ASP A 70 -14.26 -15.87 -7.23
CA ASP A 70 -14.28 -16.32 -5.84
C ASP A 70 -15.37 -15.57 -5.07
N LEU A 71 -16.09 -16.28 -4.20
CA LEU A 71 -17.04 -15.69 -3.25
C LEU A 71 -17.15 -16.50 -1.97
N ALA A 72 -17.62 -15.86 -0.91
CA ALA A 72 -18.08 -16.52 0.30
C ALA A 72 -19.60 -16.70 0.28
N TYR A 73 -20.08 -17.86 0.72
CA TYR A 73 -21.49 -18.18 0.87
C TYR A 73 -21.78 -18.66 2.29
N ASN A 74 -22.68 -17.98 3.01
CA ASN A 74 -23.10 -18.39 4.34
C ASN A 74 -24.43 -19.13 4.27
N LEU A 75 -24.45 -20.40 4.67
CA LEU A 75 -25.69 -21.13 4.89
C LEU A 75 -26.05 -21.04 6.37
N GLU A 76 -27.03 -20.19 6.66
CA GLU A 76 -27.45 -19.86 8.03
C GLU A 76 -27.75 -21.12 8.86
N GLY A 77 -27.17 -21.18 10.06
CA GLY A 77 -27.31 -22.33 10.97
C GLY A 77 -26.50 -23.58 10.60
N VAL A 78 -25.78 -23.58 9.47
CA VAL A 78 -25.07 -24.78 8.97
C VAL A 78 -23.57 -24.59 8.94
N ALA A 79 -23.08 -23.71 8.05
CA ALA A 79 -21.67 -23.39 7.85
C ALA A 79 -21.50 -22.27 6.83
N ARG A 80 -20.31 -21.64 6.87
CA ARG A 80 -19.83 -20.79 5.78
C ARG A 80 -19.04 -21.63 4.80
N TYR A 81 -19.10 -21.25 3.53
CA TYR A 81 -18.39 -21.90 2.44
C TYR A 81 -17.65 -20.86 1.61
N ARG A 82 -16.51 -21.24 1.06
CA ARG A 82 -15.87 -20.49 -0.02
C ARG A 82 -16.19 -21.18 -1.33
N ALA A 83 -16.79 -20.47 -2.28
CA ALA A 83 -17.04 -20.96 -3.62
C ALA A 83 -16.07 -20.30 -4.61
N ASN A 84 -15.57 -21.10 -5.54
CA ASN A 84 -14.94 -20.63 -6.77
C ASN A 84 -15.80 -21.12 -7.94
N VAL A 85 -16.29 -20.19 -8.74
CA VAL A 85 -17.13 -20.45 -9.91
C VAL A 85 -16.33 -20.04 -11.15
N PHE A 86 -16.27 -20.90 -12.16
CA PHE A 86 -15.52 -20.63 -13.39
C PHE A 86 -16.13 -21.33 -14.59
N LYS A 87 -15.67 -20.97 -15.80
CA LYS A 87 -16.03 -21.71 -17.03
C LYS A 87 -14.89 -22.60 -17.50
N GLN A 88 -15.21 -23.84 -17.83
CA GLN A 88 -14.31 -24.79 -18.47
C GLN A 88 -14.91 -25.23 -19.81
N MET A 89 -14.20 -25.00 -20.93
CA MET A 89 -14.70 -25.30 -22.28
C MET A 89 -16.09 -24.70 -22.55
N GLY A 90 -16.34 -23.49 -22.05
CA GLY A 90 -17.63 -22.78 -22.19
C GLY A 90 -18.74 -23.26 -21.23
N LYS A 91 -18.48 -24.26 -20.39
CA LYS A 91 -19.43 -24.84 -19.44
C LYS A 91 -19.14 -24.39 -18.02
N LEU A 92 -20.17 -24.26 -17.18
CA LEU A 92 -20.00 -23.84 -15.79
C LEU A 92 -19.37 -24.96 -14.96
N GLU A 93 -18.50 -24.59 -14.03
CA GLU A 93 -17.96 -25.46 -12.99
C GLU A 93 -17.90 -24.66 -11.67
N MET A 94 -18.16 -25.33 -10.56
CA MET A 94 -18.10 -24.72 -9.23
C MET A 94 -17.40 -25.66 -8.25
N VAL A 95 -16.49 -25.10 -7.46
CA VAL A 95 -15.85 -25.79 -6.34
C VAL A 95 -16.16 -25.03 -5.06
N MET A 96 -16.67 -25.72 -4.05
CA MET A 96 -16.99 -25.15 -2.74
C MET A 96 -16.17 -25.81 -1.65
N ARG A 97 -15.61 -25.03 -0.73
CA ARG A 97 -14.89 -25.49 0.46
C ARG A 97 -15.67 -25.12 1.71
N ALA A 98 -15.85 -26.07 2.63
CA ALA A 98 -16.45 -25.78 3.93
C ALA A 98 -15.47 -25.03 4.83
N ILE A 99 -15.94 -23.95 5.46
CA ILE A 99 -15.18 -23.16 6.43
C ILE A 99 -15.51 -23.68 7.83
N PRO A 100 -14.51 -24.11 8.63
CA PRO A 100 -14.75 -24.64 9.97
C PRO A 100 -15.41 -23.62 10.91
N ILE A 101 -16.45 -24.05 11.64
CA ILE A 101 -17.09 -23.23 12.70
C ILE A 101 -16.40 -23.44 14.05
N LYS A 102 -15.98 -24.68 14.36
CA LYS A 102 -15.32 -24.97 15.62
C LYS A 102 -13.90 -24.40 15.58
N ILE A 103 -13.68 -23.34 16.36
CA ILE A 103 -12.37 -22.77 16.61
C ILE A 103 -11.72 -23.59 17.74
N PRO A 104 -10.56 -24.24 17.51
CA PRO A 104 -9.88 -24.99 18.55
C PRO A 104 -9.33 -24.07 19.64
N SER A 105 -9.13 -24.59 20.85
CA SER A 105 -8.44 -23.85 21.92
C SER A 105 -6.92 -23.81 21.69
N ILE A 106 -6.24 -22.90 22.38
CA ILE A 106 -4.76 -22.80 22.36
C ILE A 106 -4.13 -24.13 22.78
N GLU A 107 -4.72 -24.80 23.77
CA GLU A 107 -4.30 -26.10 24.29
C GLU A 107 -4.60 -27.24 23.31
N GLU A 108 -5.78 -27.26 22.68
CA GLU A 108 -6.13 -28.25 21.65
C GLU A 108 -5.15 -28.20 20.45
N LEU A 109 -4.62 -27.01 20.14
CA LEU A 109 -3.59 -26.81 19.12
C LEU A 109 -2.18 -27.19 19.57
N ASN A 110 -1.97 -27.56 20.83
CA ASN A 110 -0.65 -27.79 21.44
C ASN A 110 0.28 -26.57 21.32
N LEU A 111 -0.30 -25.36 21.42
CA LEU A 111 0.45 -24.11 21.43
C LEU A 111 1.00 -23.80 22.83
N PRO A 112 2.07 -23.00 22.96
CA PRO A 112 2.64 -22.63 24.26
C PRO A 112 1.64 -21.85 25.13
N SER A 113 1.57 -22.16 26.43
CA SER A 113 0.59 -21.58 27.35
C SER A 113 0.67 -20.05 27.46
N ILE A 114 1.86 -19.47 27.27
CA ILE A 114 2.10 -18.01 27.26
C ILE A 114 1.21 -17.28 26.24
N LEU A 115 0.75 -17.95 25.17
CA LEU A 115 -0.16 -17.35 24.19
C LEU A 115 -1.53 -17.00 24.81
N ASN A 116 -1.96 -17.67 25.88
CA ASN A 116 -3.15 -17.28 26.63
C ASN A 116 -3.01 -15.88 27.24
N GLU A 117 -1.83 -15.54 27.75
CA GLU A 117 -1.56 -14.22 28.33
C GLU A 117 -1.38 -13.17 27.22
N VAL A 118 -0.63 -13.51 26.17
CA VAL A 118 -0.37 -12.61 25.03
C VAL A 118 -1.68 -12.20 24.33
N ALA A 119 -2.64 -13.12 24.19
CA ALA A 119 -3.95 -12.83 23.60
C ALA A 119 -4.72 -11.76 24.40
N LEU A 120 -4.48 -11.65 25.71
CA LEU A 120 -5.23 -10.78 26.62
C LEU A 120 -4.50 -9.47 26.93
N TYR A 121 -3.39 -9.18 26.25
CA TYR A 121 -2.71 -7.90 26.41
C TYR A 121 -3.67 -6.73 26.10
N PRO A 122 -3.60 -5.64 26.87
CA PRO A 122 -4.57 -4.55 26.75
C PRO A 122 -4.36 -3.72 25.47
N ARG A 123 -3.11 -3.61 25.00
CA ARG A 123 -2.72 -2.79 23.84
C ARG A 123 -1.35 -3.16 23.29
N GLY A 124 -1.13 -2.85 22.03
CA GLY A 124 0.12 -3.06 21.31
C GLY A 124 -0.06 -3.95 20.09
N LEU A 125 1.05 -4.39 19.52
CA LEU A 125 1.09 -5.21 18.31
C LEU A 125 1.57 -6.63 18.63
N VAL A 126 0.82 -7.64 18.19
CA VAL A 126 1.23 -9.05 18.19
C VAL A 126 1.25 -9.59 16.78
N LEU A 127 2.37 -10.23 16.43
CA LEU A 127 2.60 -10.78 15.10
C LEU A 127 2.58 -12.30 15.17
N VAL A 128 1.78 -12.92 14.31
CA VAL A 128 1.78 -14.37 14.10
C VAL A 128 2.33 -14.64 12.69
N THR A 129 3.49 -15.28 12.61
CA THR A 129 4.26 -15.41 11.37
C THR A 129 4.53 -16.86 11.02
N GLY A 130 4.95 -17.10 9.79
CA GLY A 130 5.23 -18.43 9.24
C GLY A 130 4.81 -18.51 7.78
N THR A 131 5.17 -19.58 7.09
CA THR A 131 4.80 -19.81 5.69
C THR A 131 3.31 -20.08 5.51
N THR A 132 2.83 -20.11 4.27
CA THR A 132 1.46 -20.52 3.96
C THR A 132 1.19 -21.92 4.49
N GLY A 133 0.03 -22.10 5.15
CA GLY A 133 -0.35 -23.37 5.76
C GLY A 133 0.33 -23.68 7.09
N SER A 134 1.06 -22.75 7.73
CA SER A 134 1.71 -22.99 9.02
C SER A 134 0.77 -22.91 10.25
N GLY A 135 -0.53 -22.66 10.05
CA GLY A 135 -1.51 -22.54 11.14
C GLY A 135 -1.68 -21.12 11.71
N LYS A 136 -1.25 -20.08 11.00
CA LYS A 136 -1.39 -18.67 11.43
C LYS A 136 -2.84 -18.28 11.72
N SER A 137 -3.73 -18.46 10.75
CA SER A 137 -5.15 -18.10 10.87
C SER A 137 -5.83 -18.89 12.00
N THR A 138 -5.51 -20.17 12.15
CA THR A 138 -6.03 -21.01 13.25
C THR A 138 -5.56 -20.53 14.62
N THR A 139 -4.28 -20.15 14.73
CA THR A 139 -3.72 -19.58 15.97
C THR A 139 -4.38 -18.25 16.31
N LEU A 140 -4.51 -17.35 15.34
CA LEU A 140 -5.18 -16.06 15.54
C LEU A 140 -6.66 -16.21 15.89
N ALA A 141 -7.39 -17.10 15.20
CA ALA A 141 -8.77 -17.41 15.55
C ALA A 141 -8.88 -17.90 17.00
N SER A 142 -7.96 -18.76 17.46
CA SER A 142 -7.93 -19.23 18.85
C SER A 142 -7.69 -18.07 19.84
N MET A 143 -6.78 -17.15 19.51
CA MET A 143 -6.48 -15.97 20.34
C MET A 143 -7.66 -14.99 20.38
N ILE A 144 -8.28 -14.69 19.24
CA ILE A 144 -9.47 -13.83 19.16
C ILE A 144 -10.64 -14.46 19.90
N ASN A 145 -10.87 -15.77 19.75
CA ASN A 145 -11.92 -16.48 20.47
C ASN A 145 -11.67 -16.45 21.99
N LYS A 146 -10.41 -16.54 22.44
CA LYS A 146 -10.05 -16.36 23.85
C LYS A 146 -10.47 -14.97 24.36
N ILE A 147 -10.21 -13.91 23.61
CA ILE A 147 -10.64 -12.55 23.99
C ILE A 147 -12.17 -12.50 24.09
N ASN A 148 -12.87 -13.01 23.07
CA ASN A 148 -14.33 -13.05 22.98
C ASN A 148 -15.01 -13.79 24.16
N GLU A 149 -14.36 -14.79 24.73
CA GLU A 149 -14.87 -15.54 25.88
C GLU A 149 -14.63 -14.83 27.23
N ASN A 150 -13.65 -13.92 27.29
CA ASN A 150 -13.15 -13.38 28.55
C ASN A 150 -13.50 -11.91 28.78
N TYR A 151 -13.65 -11.11 27.72
CA TYR A 151 -13.84 -9.65 27.81
C TYR A 151 -15.06 -9.15 27.02
N ASN A 152 -15.57 -7.99 27.42
CA ASN A 152 -16.60 -7.25 26.68
C ASN A 152 -15.88 -6.20 25.82
N LYS A 153 -15.49 -6.57 24.60
CA LYS A 153 -14.76 -5.70 23.67
C LYS A 153 -15.46 -5.63 22.31
N HIS A 154 -15.17 -4.59 21.55
CA HIS A 154 -15.44 -4.56 20.12
C HIS A 154 -14.20 -5.05 19.35
N ILE A 155 -14.36 -6.17 18.64
CA ILE A 155 -13.31 -6.79 17.84
C ILE A 155 -13.64 -6.59 16.37
N VAL A 156 -12.74 -5.99 15.61
CA VAL A 156 -12.88 -5.87 14.16
C VAL A 156 -11.81 -6.69 13.46
N THR A 157 -12.22 -7.57 12.55
CA THR A 157 -11.28 -8.32 11.69
C THR A 157 -11.38 -7.85 10.25
N ILE A 158 -10.25 -7.76 9.56
CA ILE A 158 -10.15 -7.42 8.14
C ILE A 158 -9.38 -8.56 7.49
N GLU A 159 -10.02 -9.33 6.62
CA GLU A 159 -9.51 -10.62 6.11
C GLU A 159 -9.71 -10.75 4.59
N ASP A 160 -8.94 -11.62 3.93
CA ASP A 160 -8.96 -11.80 2.47
C ASP A 160 -8.61 -13.26 2.10
N PRO A 161 -9.58 -14.21 2.11
CA PRO A 161 -10.95 -14.08 2.62
C PRO A 161 -11.03 -14.39 4.13
N ILE A 162 -12.25 -14.39 4.70
CA ILE A 162 -12.48 -14.82 6.08
C ILE A 162 -12.28 -16.35 6.20
N GLU A 163 -11.37 -16.79 7.09
CA GLU A 163 -11.00 -18.20 7.26
C GLU A 163 -11.69 -18.89 8.44
N PHE A 164 -12.12 -18.13 9.44
CA PHE A 164 -12.88 -18.62 10.60
C PHE A 164 -14.01 -17.66 10.91
N VAL A 165 -15.21 -18.19 11.19
CA VAL A 165 -16.35 -17.38 11.59
C VAL A 165 -16.43 -17.33 13.11
N HIS A 166 -16.43 -16.11 13.65
CA HIS A 166 -16.59 -15.87 15.08
C HIS A 166 -18.02 -15.46 15.38
N SER A 167 -18.71 -16.25 16.20
CA SER A 167 -19.98 -15.82 16.80
C SER A 167 -19.72 -14.91 18.00
N ASP A 168 -20.56 -13.90 18.18
CA ASP A 168 -20.53 -13.07 19.38
C ASP A 168 -20.70 -13.92 20.65
N LYS A 169 -19.89 -13.61 21.67
CA LYS A 169 -20.00 -14.20 23.01
C LYS A 169 -20.11 -13.08 24.04
N LYS A 170 -18.99 -12.67 24.66
CA LYS A 170 -18.94 -11.47 25.50
C LYS A 170 -18.56 -10.23 24.69
N SER A 171 -17.75 -10.41 23.65
CA SER A 171 -17.39 -9.35 22.72
C SER A 171 -18.38 -9.29 21.56
N SER A 172 -18.50 -8.09 20.98
CA SER A 172 -19.09 -7.87 19.66
C SER A 172 -18.02 -8.02 18.60
N ILE A 173 -18.25 -8.83 17.56
CA ILE A 173 -17.26 -9.12 16.52
C ILE A 173 -17.77 -8.72 15.14
N SER A 174 -17.07 -7.78 14.52
CA SER A 174 -17.31 -7.36 13.14
C SER A 174 -16.22 -7.89 12.22
N GLN A 175 -16.52 -8.93 11.43
CA GLN A 175 -15.58 -9.45 10.43
C GLN A 175 -15.84 -8.83 9.06
N ARG A 176 -14.79 -8.34 8.40
CA ARG A 176 -14.88 -7.67 7.10
C ARG A 176 -13.99 -8.35 6.07
N GLU A 177 -14.59 -8.92 5.04
CA GLU A 177 -13.90 -9.55 3.92
C GLU A 177 -13.56 -8.54 2.82
N VAL A 178 -12.30 -8.52 2.39
CA VAL A 178 -11.86 -7.70 1.25
C VAL A 178 -12.47 -8.21 -0.05
N GLY A 179 -13.00 -7.29 -0.85
CA GLY A 179 -13.74 -7.59 -2.07
C GLY A 179 -15.24 -7.78 -1.88
N LEU A 180 -15.70 -8.01 -0.65
CA LEU A 180 -17.11 -8.17 -0.29
C LEU A 180 -17.61 -7.03 0.62
N ASP A 181 -17.07 -6.90 1.84
CA ASP A 181 -17.49 -5.94 2.86
C ASP A 181 -16.66 -4.62 2.84
N THR A 182 -15.54 -4.65 2.13
CA THR A 182 -14.63 -3.52 1.94
C THR A 182 -13.87 -3.70 0.64
N GLU A 183 -13.55 -2.60 -0.05
CA GLU A 183 -12.84 -2.68 -1.35
C GLU A 183 -11.38 -3.12 -1.20
N SER A 184 -10.74 -2.76 -0.08
CA SER A 184 -9.33 -3.07 0.19
C SER A 184 -9.01 -3.02 1.68
N PHE A 185 -7.86 -3.57 2.08
CA PHE A 185 -7.29 -3.40 3.42
C PHE A 185 -7.12 -1.91 3.77
N GLY A 186 -6.57 -1.10 2.86
CA GLY A 186 -6.36 0.33 3.09
C GLY A 186 -7.67 1.09 3.38
N THR A 187 -8.73 0.79 2.61
CA THR A 187 -10.07 1.37 2.85
C THR A 187 -10.60 0.92 4.21
N ALA A 188 -10.51 -0.37 4.54
CA ALA A 188 -10.98 -0.90 5.81
C ALA A 188 -10.26 -0.25 7.00
N LEU A 189 -8.93 -0.19 6.95
CA LEU A 189 -8.07 0.40 7.98
C LEU A 189 -8.30 1.90 8.17
N LYS A 190 -8.59 2.63 7.10
CA LYS A 190 -8.94 4.06 7.18
C LYS A 190 -10.18 4.28 8.05
N TYR A 191 -11.17 3.39 7.96
CA TYR A 191 -12.43 3.53 8.67
C TYR A 191 -12.47 2.80 10.01
N VAL A 192 -11.67 1.74 10.21
CA VAL A 192 -11.72 0.92 11.43
C VAL A 192 -11.48 1.74 12.69
N LEU A 193 -10.57 2.71 12.67
CA LEU A 193 -10.29 3.60 13.80
C LEU A 193 -11.46 4.52 14.18
N ARG A 194 -12.52 4.59 13.36
CA ARG A 194 -13.76 5.34 13.63
C ARG A 194 -14.94 4.42 13.96
N GLN A 195 -14.70 3.12 14.07
CA GLN A 195 -15.70 2.11 14.40
C GLN A 195 -15.65 1.74 15.88
N ASP A 196 -14.95 2.52 16.71
CA ASP A 196 -14.74 2.25 18.14
C ASP A 196 -14.24 0.82 18.44
N PRO A 197 -13.17 0.33 17.77
CA PRO A 197 -12.63 -1.00 18.05
C PRO A 197 -11.76 -0.99 19.32
N ASP A 198 -11.76 -2.08 20.08
CA ASP A 198 -10.74 -2.35 21.10
C ASP A 198 -9.61 -3.24 20.56
N VAL A 199 -9.99 -4.18 19.68
CA VAL A 199 -9.09 -5.16 19.08
C VAL A 199 -9.25 -5.13 17.56
N ILE A 200 -8.13 -5.06 16.86
CA ILE A 200 -8.10 -5.04 15.39
C ILE A 200 -7.26 -6.24 14.93
N LEU A 201 -7.85 -7.14 14.16
CA LEU A 201 -7.13 -8.17 13.42
C LEU A 201 -6.97 -7.74 11.97
N ILE A 202 -5.72 -7.61 11.53
CA ILE A 202 -5.36 -7.38 10.15
C ILE A 202 -4.86 -8.71 9.58
N GLY A 203 -5.59 -9.29 8.63
CA GLY A 203 -5.29 -10.61 8.09
C GLY A 203 -3.83 -10.76 7.67
N GLU A 204 -3.28 -9.78 6.97
CA GLU A 204 -1.87 -9.75 6.57
C GLU A 204 -1.35 -8.31 6.38
N MET A 205 -0.08 -8.09 6.73
CA MET A 205 0.64 -6.85 6.42
C MET A 205 1.49 -7.02 5.15
N ARG A 206 1.01 -6.43 4.04
CA ARG A 206 1.67 -6.52 2.71
C ARG A 206 2.37 -5.26 2.26
N ASP A 207 2.13 -4.12 2.91
CA ASP A 207 2.71 -2.85 2.50
C ASP A 207 2.91 -1.87 3.67
N ALA A 208 3.68 -0.82 3.40
CA ALA A 208 4.02 0.22 4.36
C ALA A 208 2.78 0.94 4.93
N ILE A 209 1.70 1.05 4.16
CA ILE A 209 0.48 1.73 4.58
C ILE A 209 -0.23 0.88 5.64
N THR A 210 -0.36 -0.41 5.38
CA THR A 210 -0.98 -1.39 6.27
C THR A 210 -0.17 -1.49 7.57
N VAL A 211 1.15 -1.63 7.47
CA VAL A 211 2.06 -1.69 8.62
C VAL A 211 2.03 -0.38 9.42
N GLY A 212 2.13 0.76 8.75
CA GLY A 212 2.07 2.07 9.40
C GLY A 212 0.76 2.28 10.14
N THR A 213 -0.36 1.87 9.55
CA THR A 213 -1.68 1.97 10.19
C THR A 213 -1.80 1.03 11.38
N ALA A 214 -1.27 -0.20 11.29
CA ALA A 214 -1.21 -1.15 12.40
C ALA A 214 -0.40 -0.58 13.58
N LEU A 215 0.76 0.02 13.30
CA LEU A 215 1.60 0.66 14.32
C LEU A 215 0.89 1.85 14.97
N SER A 216 0.26 2.73 14.17
CA SER A 216 -0.52 3.86 14.70
C SER A 216 -1.72 3.40 15.54
N ALA A 217 -2.42 2.35 15.13
CA ALA A 217 -3.51 1.77 15.91
C ALA A 217 -3.01 1.22 17.26
N ALA A 218 -1.90 0.48 17.24
CA ALA A 218 -1.27 -0.05 18.45
C ALA A 218 -0.77 1.07 19.39
N GLU A 219 -0.22 2.15 18.83
CA GLU A 219 0.27 3.32 19.57
C GLU A 219 -0.87 4.11 20.23
N THR A 220 -2.03 4.19 19.56
CA THR A 220 -3.24 4.85 20.08
C THR A 220 -4.00 4.01 21.11
N GLY A 221 -3.46 2.86 21.51
CA GLY A 221 -3.98 2.07 22.63
C GLY A 221 -4.83 0.88 22.24
N HIS A 222 -4.94 0.56 20.95
CA HIS A 222 -5.63 -0.65 20.48
C HIS A 222 -4.76 -1.89 20.64
N MET A 223 -5.40 -3.05 20.77
CA MET A 223 -4.71 -4.32 20.58
C MET A 223 -4.77 -4.72 19.11
N VAL A 224 -3.62 -4.86 18.46
CA VAL A 224 -3.53 -5.17 17.03
C VAL A 224 -2.88 -6.55 16.85
N PHE A 225 -3.56 -7.42 16.11
CA PHE A 225 -3.04 -8.69 15.66
C PHE A 225 -2.81 -8.63 14.16
N SER A 226 -1.70 -9.20 13.69
CA SER A 226 -1.45 -9.31 12.26
C SER A 226 -0.57 -10.50 11.92
N THR A 227 -0.54 -10.86 10.62
CA THR A 227 0.41 -11.84 10.09
C THR A 227 1.46 -11.25 9.16
N LEU A 228 2.58 -11.97 9.05
CA LEU A 228 3.58 -11.86 7.97
C LEU A 228 4.02 -13.26 7.54
N HIS A 229 4.52 -13.38 6.30
CA HIS A 229 5.09 -14.63 5.77
C HIS A 229 6.60 -14.70 5.96
N THR A 230 7.05 -14.72 7.22
CA THR A 230 8.45 -14.82 7.60
C THR A 230 8.73 -16.10 8.39
N ILE A 231 9.96 -16.60 8.35
CA ILE A 231 10.32 -17.92 8.89
C ILE A 231 10.80 -17.91 10.34
N ASP A 232 11.14 -16.74 10.89
CA ASP A 232 11.54 -16.53 12.28
C ASP A 232 11.24 -15.11 12.79
N THR A 233 11.40 -14.90 14.10
CA THR A 233 11.08 -13.65 14.79
C THR A 233 11.92 -12.47 14.31
N VAL A 234 13.24 -12.65 14.17
CA VAL A 234 14.17 -11.60 13.74
C VAL A 234 13.91 -11.17 12.30
N GLN A 235 13.64 -12.12 11.40
CA GLN A 235 13.27 -11.83 10.02
C GLN A 235 11.93 -11.10 9.96
N SER A 236 10.98 -11.42 10.84
CA SER A 236 9.69 -10.70 10.94
C SER A 236 9.89 -9.22 11.25
N ILE A 237 10.81 -8.89 12.17
CA ILE A 237 11.17 -7.51 12.49
C ILE A 237 11.84 -6.82 11.30
N ASN A 238 12.85 -7.46 10.69
CA ASN A 238 13.50 -6.91 9.49
C ASN A 238 12.50 -6.64 8.38
N ARG A 239 11.58 -7.59 8.15
CA ARG A 239 10.55 -7.47 7.12
C ARG A 239 9.64 -6.27 7.34
N ILE A 240 9.25 -5.99 8.59
CA ILE A 240 8.49 -4.77 8.92
C ILE A 240 9.26 -3.52 8.51
N LEU A 241 10.57 -3.46 8.82
CA LEU A 241 11.41 -2.30 8.49
C LEU A 241 11.61 -2.17 6.96
N ASP A 242 11.70 -3.28 6.24
CA ASP A 242 11.93 -3.31 4.79
C ASP A 242 10.76 -2.74 3.97
N PHE A 243 9.56 -2.61 4.55
CA PHE A 243 8.46 -1.90 3.89
C PHE A 243 8.70 -0.38 3.77
N PHE A 244 9.64 0.17 4.55
CA PHE A 244 9.89 1.60 4.62
C PHE A 244 11.26 1.97 4.03
N SER A 245 11.37 3.21 3.55
CA SER A 245 12.66 3.72 3.03
C SER A 245 13.70 3.80 4.14
N LYS A 246 14.99 3.74 3.79
CA LYS A 246 16.10 3.78 4.75
C LYS A 246 16.03 4.96 5.72
N ASP A 247 15.56 6.10 5.25
CA ASP A 247 15.40 7.31 6.08
C ASP A 247 14.28 7.17 7.12
N GLN A 248 13.24 6.37 6.81
CA GLN A 248 12.11 6.11 7.71
C GLN A 248 12.37 4.93 8.67
N GLN A 249 13.24 3.98 8.29
CA GLN A 249 13.46 2.75 9.08
C GLN A 249 13.84 3.01 10.53
N ASN A 250 14.63 4.04 10.82
CA ASN A 250 14.99 4.38 12.20
C ASN A 250 13.76 4.79 13.02
N GLN A 251 12.90 5.63 12.46
CA GLN A 251 11.65 6.06 13.10
C GLN A 251 10.71 4.88 13.32
N ILE A 252 10.49 4.06 12.28
CA ILE A 252 9.62 2.89 12.36
C ILE A 252 10.16 1.87 13.37
N ARG A 253 11.48 1.70 13.46
CA ARG A 253 12.09 0.80 14.44
C ARG A 253 11.81 1.25 15.88
N ILE A 254 11.93 2.54 16.16
CA ILE A 254 11.59 3.11 17.47
C ILE A 254 10.09 2.92 17.76
N GLN A 255 9.22 3.22 16.79
CA GLN A 255 7.78 3.04 16.94
C GLN A 255 7.40 1.57 17.17
N LEU A 256 8.01 0.65 16.42
CA LEU A 256 7.85 -0.79 16.58
C LEU A 256 8.31 -1.25 17.97
N ALA A 257 9.45 -0.76 18.47
CA ALA A 257 9.93 -1.10 19.80
C ALA A 257 8.96 -0.66 20.92
N GLY A 258 8.29 0.48 20.75
CA GLY A 258 7.28 0.97 21.68
C GLY A 258 5.96 0.17 21.65
N THR A 259 5.54 -0.27 20.47
CA THR A 259 4.22 -0.87 20.23
C THR A 259 4.20 -2.41 20.24
N LEU A 260 5.26 -3.06 19.77
CA LEU A 260 5.36 -4.52 19.69
C LEU A 260 5.30 -5.16 21.09
N ARG A 261 4.59 -6.28 21.18
CA ARG A 261 4.41 -7.05 22.43
C ARG A 261 4.91 -8.48 22.30
N ALA A 262 4.63 -9.13 21.18
CA ALA A 262 5.13 -10.46 20.90
C ALA A 262 5.24 -10.74 19.39
N VAL A 263 6.14 -11.67 19.05
CA VAL A 263 6.22 -12.29 17.73
C VAL A 263 6.19 -13.81 17.93
N ILE A 264 5.27 -14.47 17.24
CA ILE A 264 4.99 -15.90 17.32
C ILE A 264 5.21 -16.49 15.93
N SER A 265 6.32 -17.20 15.71
CA SER A 265 6.63 -17.82 14.43
C SER A 265 6.25 -19.30 14.43
N LEU A 266 5.54 -19.77 13.41
CA LEU A 266 4.96 -21.11 13.35
C LEU A 266 5.54 -21.99 12.23
N ARG A 267 5.72 -23.28 12.52
CA ARG A 267 6.01 -24.35 11.54
C ARG A 267 5.15 -25.57 11.86
N LEU A 268 4.47 -26.17 10.88
CA LEU A 268 3.77 -27.44 11.09
C LEU A 268 4.67 -28.63 10.79
N ILE A 269 4.81 -29.52 11.77
CA ILE A 269 5.66 -30.71 11.72
C ILE A 269 4.78 -31.96 11.71
N LYS A 270 5.14 -32.96 10.91
CA LYS A 270 4.43 -34.25 10.89
C LYS A 270 4.56 -34.95 12.23
N LYS A 271 3.45 -35.46 12.76
CA LYS A 271 3.47 -36.29 13.97
C LYS A 271 4.12 -37.64 13.70
N SER A 272 4.79 -38.17 14.71
CA SER A 272 5.44 -39.50 14.68
C SER A 272 4.44 -40.64 14.45
N ASP A 273 3.20 -40.48 14.91
CA ASP A 273 2.12 -41.46 14.78
C ASP A 273 1.39 -41.42 13.41
N GLY A 274 1.74 -40.48 12.53
CA GLY A 274 1.13 -40.32 11.21
C GLY A 274 -0.29 -39.75 11.22
N THR A 275 -0.84 -39.36 12.38
CA THR A 275 -2.24 -38.91 12.53
C THR A 275 -2.47 -37.43 12.19
N GLY A 276 -1.43 -36.71 11.77
CA GLY A 276 -1.54 -35.32 11.35
C GLY A 276 -0.28 -34.50 11.63
N MET A 277 -0.49 -33.23 11.97
CA MET A 277 0.57 -32.24 12.16
C MET A 277 0.53 -31.66 13.57
N VAL A 278 1.66 -31.13 14.04
CA VAL A 278 1.80 -30.41 15.31
C VAL A 278 2.63 -29.13 15.10
N PRO A 279 2.26 -27.99 15.68
CA PRO A 279 3.03 -26.76 15.51
C PRO A 279 4.30 -26.76 16.37
N ALA A 280 5.45 -26.54 15.73
CA ALA A 280 6.65 -26.00 16.38
C ALA A 280 6.56 -24.48 16.38
N VAL A 281 6.86 -23.85 17.52
CA VAL A 281 6.57 -22.43 17.75
C VAL A 281 7.78 -21.74 18.35
N GLU A 282 8.29 -20.71 17.68
CA GLU A 282 9.23 -19.74 18.27
C GLU A 282 8.44 -18.56 18.83
N VAL A 283 8.74 -18.17 20.08
CA VAL A 283 8.04 -17.08 20.78
C VAL A 283 9.06 -16.06 21.27
N MET A 284 8.90 -14.82 20.83
CA MET A 284 9.60 -13.66 21.39
C MET A 284 8.59 -12.77 22.10
N ILE A 285 8.85 -12.49 23.39
CA ILE A 285 8.11 -11.48 24.16
C ILE A 285 8.96 -10.21 24.25
N VAL A 286 8.37 -9.03 24.01
CA VAL A 286 9.10 -7.75 24.04
C VAL A 286 9.25 -7.25 25.48
N THR A 287 10.28 -7.75 26.16
CA THR A 287 10.72 -7.26 27.47
C THR A 287 11.43 -5.90 27.35
N PRO A 288 11.69 -5.18 28.46
CA PRO A 288 12.49 -3.94 28.41
C PRO A 288 13.85 -4.10 27.73
N THR A 289 14.53 -5.24 27.95
CA THR A 289 15.80 -5.54 27.29
C THR A 289 15.63 -5.75 25.78
N VAL A 290 14.64 -6.54 25.36
CA VAL A 290 14.34 -6.73 23.93
C VAL A 290 13.99 -5.40 23.28
N ARG A 291 13.20 -4.55 23.95
CA ARG A 291 12.86 -3.21 23.48
C ARG A 291 14.11 -2.35 23.24
N GLY A 292 15.05 -2.29 24.19
CA GLY A 292 16.29 -1.55 24.01
C GLY A 292 17.11 -2.06 22.81
N TYR A 293 17.17 -3.37 22.61
CA TYR A 293 17.85 -3.98 21.47
C TYR A 293 17.16 -3.66 20.13
N LEU A 294 15.83 -3.58 20.11
CA LEU A 294 15.07 -3.13 18.96
C LEU A 294 15.38 -1.66 18.65
N GLU A 295 15.33 -0.77 19.64
CA GLU A 295 15.63 0.67 19.48
C GLU A 295 17.03 0.91 18.90
N GLU A 296 18.04 0.20 19.45
CA GLU A 296 19.43 0.26 19.03
C GLU A 296 19.72 -0.47 17.69
N GLY A 297 18.78 -1.25 17.18
CA GLY A 297 18.96 -2.03 15.95
C GLY A 297 19.86 -3.27 16.09
N LYS A 298 20.07 -3.77 17.32
CA LYS A 298 20.89 -4.96 17.63
C LYS A 298 20.11 -6.27 17.43
N LEU A 299 19.50 -6.42 16.25
CA LEU A 299 18.57 -7.53 15.98
C LEU A 299 19.22 -8.91 16.02
N GLY A 300 20.51 -9.03 15.66
CA GLY A 300 21.24 -10.30 15.70
C GLY A 300 21.33 -10.91 17.11
N SER A 301 21.43 -10.08 18.13
CA SER A 301 21.53 -10.51 19.53
C SER A 301 20.19 -10.87 20.18
N ILE A 302 19.06 -10.54 19.53
CA ILE A 302 17.73 -10.90 20.04
C ILE A 302 17.53 -12.42 20.07
N LYS A 303 18.20 -13.18 19.18
CA LYS A 303 18.12 -14.66 19.18
C LYS A 303 18.62 -15.26 20.49
N ASP A 304 19.69 -14.70 21.06
CA ASP A 304 20.24 -15.15 22.33
C ASP A 304 19.30 -14.82 23.49
N LEU A 305 18.67 -13.62 23.44
CA LEU A 305 17.64 -13.24 24.42
C LEU A 305 16.42 -14.17 24.39
N ILE A 306 15.99 -14.63 23.20
CA ILE A 306 14.90 -15.62 23.08
C ILE A 306 15.34 -16.95 23.69
N ARG A 307 16.55 -17.42 23.38
CA ARG A 307 17.09 -18.69 23.91
C ARG A 307 17.16 -18.71 25.43
N GLU A 308 17.56 -17.61 26.05
CA GLU A 308 17.71 -17.46 27.51
C GLU A 308 16.40 -17.02 28.20
N GLY A 309 15.40 -16.58 27.43
CA GLY A 309 14.17 -15.95 27.91
C GLY A 309 13.06 -16.89 28.38
N ALA A 310 13.37 -18.15 28.71
CA ALA A 310 12.37 -19.17 29.06
C ALA A 310 11.45 -18.75 30.23
N GLN A 311 11.98 -17.99 31.20
CA GLN A 311 11.20 -17.46 32.33
C GLN A 311 10.09 -16.47 31.91
N PHE A 312 10.18 -15.88 30.72
CA PHE A 312 9.15 -15.00 30.14
C PHE A 312 8.26 -15.76 29.14
N GLY A 313 8.35 -17.09 29.08
CA GLY A 313 7.67 -17.91 28.08
C GLY A 313 8.27 -17.83 26.68
N MET A 314 9.48 -17.26 26.52
CA MET A 314 10.16 -17.27 25.23
C MET A 314 10.74 -18.65 24.94
N GLN A 315 10.83 -18.99 23.66
CA GLN A 315 11.51 -20.19 23.20
C GLN A 315 11.93 -20.05 21.74
N THR A 316 13.06 -20.64 21.37
CA THR A 316 13.49 -20.78 19.97
C THR A 316 12.74 -21.93 19.28
N PHE A 317 12.78 -21.98 17.95
CA PHE A 317 12.30 -23.16 17.22
C PHE A 317 12.97 -24.46 17.68
N ASP A 318 14.29 -24.42 17.91
CA ASP A 318 15.05 -25.62 18.27
C ASP A 318 14.64 -26.13 19.66
N GLN A 319 14.43 -25.21 20.63
CA GLN A 319 13.86 -25.55 21.94
C GLN A 319 12.45 -26.16 21.83
N SER A 320 11.61 -25.60 20.94
CA SER A 320 10.28 -26.14 20.66
C SER A 320 10.33 -27.55 20.07
N LEU A 321 11.19 -27.79 19.06
CA LEU A 321 11.40 -29.10 18.43
C LEU A 321 11.92 -30.14 19.43
N ILE A 322 12.89 -29.77 20.27
CA ILE A 322 13.40 -30.63 21.35
C ILE A 322 12.27 -31.01 22.30
N SER A 323 11.42 -30.05 22.70
CA SER A 323 10.27 -30.30 23.57
C SER A 323 9.25 -31.25 22.93
N LEU A 324 8.89 -31.02 21.66
CA LEU A 324 7.96 -31.88 20.91
C LEU A 324 8.50 -33.31 20.75
N HIS A 325 9.79 -33.46 20.48
CA HIS A 325 10.42 -34.77 20.37
C HIS A 325 10.45 -35.50 21.72
N LYS A 326 10.82 -34.81 22.81
CA LYS A 326 10.79 -35.36 24.17
C LYS A 326 9.39 -35.80 24.61
N LYS A 327 8.34 -35.13 24.12
CA LYS A 327 6.93 -35.52 24.31
C LYS A 327 6.48 -36.68 23.41
N GLY A 328 7.35 -37.20 22.55
CA GLY A 328 7.05 -38.29 21.61
C GLY A 328 6.19 -37.88 20.41
N LEU A 329 5.91 -36.58 20.23
CA LEU A 329 4.99 -36.10 19.19
C LEU A 329 5.61 -36.08 17.80
N ILE A 330 6.92 -35.94 17.69
CA ILE A 330 7.65 -35.92 16.41
C ILE A 330 8.87 -36.86 16.47
N SER A 331 9.27 -37.39 15.31
CA SER A 331 10.49 -38.21 15.21
C SER A 331 11.75 -37.34 15.29
N LEU A 332 12.89 -37.95 15.63
CA LEU A 332 14.18 -37.25 15.63
C LEU A 332 14.54 -36.73 14.23
N GLU A 333 14.22 -37.48 13.19
CA GLU A 333 14.43 -37.08 11.80
C GLU A 333 13.61 -35.84 11.43
N GLU A 334 12.35 -35.77 11.83
CA GLU A 334 11.53 -34.58 11.62
C GLU A 334 12.03 -33.38 12.45
N ALA A 335 12.52 -33.62 13.68
CA ALA A 335 13.14 -32.56 14.48
C ALA A 335 14.39 -32.00 13.80
N LYS A 336 15.30 -32.85 13.30
CA LYS A 336 16.51 -32.41 12.59
C LYS A 336 16.21 -31.69 11.27
N ARG A 337 15.24 -32.20 10.48
CA ARG A 337 14.88 -31.61 9.19
C ARG A 337 14.36 -30.18 9.32
N ASN A 338 13.69 -29.87 10.42
CA ASN A 338 13.03 -28.58 10.64
C ASN A 338 13.81 -27.65 11.59
N ALA A 339 14.98 -28.09 12.08
CA ALA A 339 15.82 -27.33 12.99
C ALA A 339 16.48 -26.14 12.30
N THR A 340 16.65 -25.05 13.05
CA THR A 340 17.52 -23.95 12.68
C THR A 340 18.99 -24.37 12.82
N SER A 341 19.31 -25.13 13.88
CA SER A 341 20.62 -25.75 14.10
C SER A 341 20.51 -27.25 14.38
N ILE A 342 20.93 -28.07 13.41
CA ILE A 342 20.97 -29.54 13.59
C ILE A 342 21.88 -29.93 14.76
N GLN A 343 23.00 -29.21 14.93
CA GLN A 343 23.96 -29.46 16.02
C GLN A 343 23.32 -29.24 17.40
N GLU A 344 22.45 -28.24 17.54
CA GLU A 344 21.76 -27.94 18.81
C GLU A 344 20.80 -29.08 19.17
N ILE A 345 20.07 -29.63 18.19
CA ILE A 345 19.24 -30.83 18.39
C ILE A 345 20.09 -32.01 18.83
N GLU A 346 21.21 -32.29 18.15
CA GLU A 346 22.07 -33.44 18.47
C GLU A 346 22.73 -33.34 19.85
N LEU A 347 23.18 -32.16 20.24
CA LEU A 347 23.73 -31.90 21.58
C LEU A 347 22.66 -32.09 22.66
N ALA A 348 21.46 -31.57 22.42
CA ALA A 348 20.33 -31.75 23.33
C ALA A 348 19.91 -33.22 23.48
N MET A 349 19.99 -34.02 22.42
CA MET A 349 19.73 -35.47 22.48
C MET A 349 20.79 -36.23 23.28
N LYS A 350 22.02 -35.72 23.33
CA LYS A 350 23.12 -36.27 24.15
C LYS A 350 23.08 -35.78 25.61
N GLY A 351 22.06 -35.02 26.00
CA GLY A 351 21.95 -34.43 27.34
C GLY A 351 22.93 -33.28 27.60
N ILE A 352 23.61 -32.78 26.58
CA ILE A 352 24.56 -31.67 26.70
C ILE A 352 23.79 -30.37 26.40
N THR A 353 23.42 -29.66 27.46
CA THR A 353 22.99 -28.26 27.36
C THR A 353 24.24 -27.39 27.38
N SER A 354 24.51 -26.65 26.31
CA SER A 354 25.74 -25.87 26.17
C SER A 354 25.85 -24.76 27.23
N SER A 355 26.68 -24.97 28.26
CA SER A 355 27.24 -23.89 29.08
C SER A 355 28.76 -23.92 28.95
N ARG A 356 29.33 -22.81 28.47
CA ARG A 356 30.71 -22.58 28.00
C ARG A 356 31.84 -22.78 29.03
N ALA A 357 31.60 -23.37 30.19
CA ALA A 357 32.45 -23.24 31.36
C ALA A 357 33.57 -24.29 31.53
N SER A 358 33.60 -25.38 30.75
CA SER A 358 34.42 -26.56 31.09
C SER A 358 35.61 -26.87 30.19
N ALA A 359 35.87 -26.08 29.13
CA ALA A 359 36.98 -26.36 28.19
C ALA A 359 38.30 -25.68 28.56
N GLN A 360 38.27 -24.63 29.39
CA GLN A 360 39.42 -23.77 29.62
C GLN A 360 40.43 -24.34 30.64
N SER A 361 39.99 -25.14 31.62
CA SER A 361 40.84 -25.53 32.75
C SER A 361 41.81 -26.68 32.44
N ILE A 362 41.65 -27.38 31.31
CA ILE A 362 42.48 -28.53 30.92
C ILE A 362 43.71 -28.08 30.13
N LEU A 363 43.66 -26.91 29.50
CA LEU A 363 44.73 -26.40 28.64
C LEU A 363 45.93 -25.83 29.43
N ASP A 364 45.65 -25.28 30.62
CA ASP A 364 46.63 -24.49 31.38
C ASP A 364 47.72 -25.32 32.07
N SER A 365 47.53 -26.63 32.25
CA SER A 365 48.52 -27.49 32.90
C SER A 365 49.64 -27.98 31.98
N MET A 366 49.49 -27.87 30.66
CA MET A 366 50.44 -28.42 29.68
C MET A 366 51.55 -27.45 29.24
N LEU A 367 51.42 -26.14 29.50
CA LEU A 367 52.22 -25.12 28.81
C LEU A 367 53.53 -24.68 29.53
N LYS A 368 53.82 -25.16 30.74
CA LYS A 368 54.91 -24.59 31.55
C LYS A 368 56.35 -24.96 31.13
N GLU A 369 56.56 -25.91 30.22
CA GLU A 369 57.90 -26.19 29.64
C GLU A 369 58.10 -25.64 28.21
N GLN A 370 57.04 -25.24 27.50
CA GLN A 370 57.12 -24.63 26.16
C GLN A 370 57.46 -23.12 26.18
N THR A 371 57.21 -22.46 27.31
CA THR A 371 57.25 -20.99 27.50
C THR A 371 58.58 -20.33 27.17
N LYS A 372 59.71 -21.02 27.29
CA LYS A 372 61.03 -20.42 27.04
C LYS A 372 61.40 -20.33 25.55
N LYS A 373 60.90 -21.24 24.70
CA LYS A 373 61.06 -21.21 23.24
C LYS A 373 60.03 -20.31 22.56
N GLU A 374 58.86 -20.17 23.17
CA GLU A 374 57.76 -19.38 22.64
C GLU A 374 58.04 -17.88 22.75
N PHE A 375 58.63 -17.43 23.86
CA PHE A 375 59.04 -16.04 24.07
C PHE A 375 59.90 -15.47 22.92
N SER A 376 60.96 -16.19 22.52
CA SER A 376 61.84 -15.74 21.44
C SER A 376 61.14 -15.64 20.08
N LYS A 377 60.13 -16.48 19.84
CA LYS A 377 59.37 -16.51 18.59
C LYS A 377 58.31 -15.40 18.56
N GLU A 378 57.65 -15.15 19.68
CA GLU A 378 56.65 -14.10 19.81
C GLU A 378 57.27 -12.69 19.72
N LEU A 379 58.44 -12.47 20.33
CA LEU A 379 59.14 -11.18 20.26
C LEU A 379 59.59 -10.83 18.83
N GLN A 380 60.04 -11.82 18.05
CA GLN A 380 60.42 -11.59 16.65
C GLN A 380 59.21 -11.22 15.78
N LYS A 381 58.07 -11.87 15.98
CA LYS A 381 56.82 -11.53 15.26
C LYS A 381 56.35 -10.10 15.57
N ALA A 382 56.49 -9.67 16.82
CA ALA A 382 56.17 -8.30 17.20
C ALA A 382 57.03 -7.28 16.45
N LYS A 383 58.34 -7.55 16.28
CA LYS A 383 59.25 -6.72 15.47
C LYS A 383 58.84 -6.67 14.00
N ASP A 384 58.44 -7.81 13.42
CA ASP A 384 57.99 -7.87 12.02
C ASP A 384 56.70 -7.07 11.79
N LEU A 385 55.76 -7.08 12.76
CA LEU A 385 54.52 -6.28 12.68
C LEU A 385 54.79 -4.77 12.75
N VAL A 386 55.77 -4.36 13.57
CA VAL A 386 56.23 -2.96 13.60
C VAL A 386 56.83 -2.55 12.25
N ALA A 387 57.67 -3.41 11.65
CA ALA A 387 58.27 -3.16 10.33
C ALA A 387 57.23 -3.10 9.20
N GLN A 388 56.13 -3.84 9.33
CA GLN A 388 54.99 -3.82 8.39
C GLN A 388 54.01 -2.66 8.63
N ASN A 389 54.31 -1.74 9.54
CA ASN A 389 53.48 -0.59 9.89
C ASN A 389 52.09 -0.95 10.45
N LYS A 390 51.94 -2.15 11.03
CA LYS A 390 50.70 -2.65 11.64
C LYS A 390 50.65 -2.31 13.13
N ALA A 391 50.54 -1.02 13.42
CA ALA A 391 50.77 -0.47 14.76
C ALA A 391 49.87 -1.09 15.85
N LYS A 392 48.57 -1.29 15.58
CA LYS A 392 47.62 -1.88 16.56
C LYS A 392 47.90 -3.36 16.87
N GLU A 393 48.14 -4.17 15.84
CA GLU A 393 48.49 -5.59 15.99
C GLU A 393 49.84 -5.74 16.73
N ALA A 394 50.80 -4.86 16.43
CA ALA A 394 52.06 -4.82 17.15
C ALA A 394 51.89 -4.43 18.62
N TYR A 395 51.03 -3.45 18.92
CA TYR A 395 50.73 -3.02 20.30
C TYR A 395 50.08 -4.13 21.12
N ASP A 396 49.02 -4.75 20.61
CA ASP A 396 48.31 -5.83 21.30
C ASP A 396 49.24 -7.04 21.57
N MET A 397 50.16 -7.30 20.65
CA MET A 397 51.14 -8.38 20.80
C MET A 397 52.24 -8.02 21.80
N LEU A 398 52.75 -6.79 21.78
CA LEU A 398 53.76 -6.31 22.73
C LEU A 398 53.17 -6.15 24.14
N GLU A 399 51.90 -5.77 24.29
CA GLU A 399 51.23 -5.66 25.60
C GLU A 399 51.02 -7.05 26.22
N LYS A 400 50.67 -8.06 25.40
CA LYS A 400 50.62 -9.47 25.83
C LYS A 400 52.00 -9.98 26.25
N LEU A 401 53.06 -9.60 25.54
CA LEU A 401 54.44 -9.93 25.91
C LEU A 401 54.87 -9.21 27.20
N TYR A 402 54.51 -7.94 27.36
CA TYR A 402 54.82 -7.14 28.55
C TYR A 402 54.11 -7.68 29.80
N SER A 403 52.84 -8.08 29.69
CA SER A 403 52.11 -8.72 30.79
C SER A 403 52.74 -10.04 31.24
N LYS A 404 53.45 -10.74 30.35
CA LYS A 404 54.15 -12.00 30.66
C LYS A 404 55.59 -11.77 31.13
N TYR A 405 56.22 -10.68 30.69
CA TYR A 405 57.63 -10.34 30.95
C TYR A 405 57.78 -8.83 31.26
N PRO A 406 57.28 -8.36 32.41
CA PRO A 406 57.15 -6.94 32.72
C PRO A 406 58.49 -6.22 32.91
N ASP A 407 59.57 -6.95 33.22
CA ASP A 407 60.91 -6.39 33.45
C ASP A 407 61.78 -6.35 32.16
N ASN A 408 61.21 -6.66 31.00
CA ASN A 408 61.96 -6.70 29.74
C ASN A 408 62.02 -5.32 29.07
N ASN A 409 63.20 -4.68 29.12
CA ASN A 409 63.43 -3.34 28.58
C ASN A 409 63.15 -3.19 27.07
N GLU A 410 63.37 -4.24 26.27
CA GLU A 410 63.17 -4.19 24.82
C GLU A 410 61.68 -4.11 24.46
N ILE A 411 60.83 -4.82 25.22
CA ILE A 411 59.37 -4.76 25.06
C ILE A 411 58.85 -3.36 25.45
N ILE A 412 59.38 -2.79 26.53
CA ILE A 412 58.98 -1.46 27.04
C ILE A 412 59.26 -0.37 26.00
N GLU A 413 60.47 -0.35 25.44
CA GLU A 413 60.88 0.66 24.45
C GLU A 413 60.05 0.55 23.15
N MET A 414 59.79 -0.68 22.69
CA MET A 414 58.95 -0.91 21.51
C MET A 414 57.49 -0.50 21.77
N LEU A 415 56.95 -0.76 22.96
CA LEU A 415 55.60 -0.32 23.33
C LEU A 415 55.46 1.19 23.29
N GLU A 416 56.42 1.94 23.82
CA GLU A 416 56.38 3.40 23.80
C GLU A 416 56.38 3.97 22.38
N ASN A 417 57.23 3.42 21.51
CA ASN A 417 57.34 3.88 20.11
C ASN A 417 56.07 3.56 19.31
N VAL A 418 55.52 2.36 19.46
CA VAL A 418 54.26 1.97 18.80
C VAL A 418 53.09 2.81 19.32
N LYS A 419 53.05 3.08 20.63
CA LYS A 419 52.02 3.93 21.26
C LYS A 419 52.02 5.36 20.71
N ARG A 420 53.19 5.96 20.46
CA ARG A 420 53.30 7.29 19.81
C ARG A 420 52.76 7.28 18.38
N ASN A 421 53.03 6.23 17.60
CA ASN A 421 52.51 6.09 16.24
C ASN A 421 51.00 5.85 16.19
N ILE A 422 50.46 5.05 17.11
CA ILE A 422 49.02 4.85 17.28
C ILE A 422 48.34 6.18 17.61
N ASN A 423 48.90 6.98 18.51
CA ASN A 423 48.32 8.27 18.88
C ASN A 423 48.25 9.23 17.68
N LYS A 424 49.28 9.23 16.81
CA LYS A 424 49.28 10.04 15.58
C LYS A 424 48.24 9.55 14.56
N GLN A 425 48.11 8.24 14.37
CA GLN A 425 47.07 7.66 13.50
C GLN A 425 45.66 7.86 14.05
N GLN A 426 45.48 7.74 15.36
CA GLN A 426 44.21 8.03 16.05
C GLN A 426 43.83 9.50 15.92
N TYR A 427 44.80 10.42 15.99
CA TYR A 427 44.58 11.84 15.78
C TYR A 427 44.06 12.13 14.36
N GLU A 428 44.72 11.61 13.32
CA GLU A 428 44.28 11.78 11.93
C GLU A 428 42.94 11.10 11.66
N GLN A 429 42.68 9.95 12.28
CA GLN A 429 41.40 9.24 12.16
C GLN A 429 40.27 10.01 12.85
N THR A 430 40.50 10.53 14.06
CA THR A 430 39.53 11.33 14.80
C THR A 430 39.12 12.58 14.01
N LEU A 431 40.08 13.25 13.38
CA LEU A 431 39.81 14.42 12.54
C LEU A 431 38.98 14.05 11.29
N LYS A 432 39.29 12.92 10.65
CA LYS A 432 38.49 12.40 9.52
C LYS A 432 37.06 12.04 9.94
N ASP A 433 36.91 11.41 11.10
CA ASP A 433 35.62 11.01 11.64
C ASP A 433 34.77 12.24 11.96
N ILE A 434 35.35 13.30 12.54
CA ILE A 434 34.67 14.58 12.79
C ILE A 434 34.24 15.26 11.49
N ILE A 435 35.10 15.26 10.46
CA ILE A 435 34.74 15.81 9.14
C ILE A 435 33.56 15.05 8.54
N LEU A 436 33.62 13.72 8.54
CA LEU A 436 32.57 12.83 8.03
C LEU A 436 31.26 12.98 8.80
N GLU A 437 31.33 13.06 10.13
CA GLU A 437 30.18 13.24 11.00
C GLU A 437 29.53 14.61 10.74
N GLY A 438 30.31 15.69 10.69
CA GLY A 438 29.81 17.01 10.34
C GLY A 438 29.19 17.07 8.95
N LEU A 439 29.79 16.41 7.95
CA LEU A 439 29.22 16.27 6.60
C LEU A 439 27.90 15.47 6.60
N ASN A 440 27.80 14.43 7.43
CA ASN A 440 26.59 13.64 7.57
C ASN A 440 25.48 14.45 8.25
N ILE A 441 25.81 15.18 9.32
CA ILE A 441 24.89 16.10 10.01
C ILE A 441 24.41 17.20 9.03
N TYR A 442 25.32 17.73 8.21
CA TYR A 442 25.00 18.73 7.18
C TYR A 442 24.08 18.16 6.09
N LYS A 443 24.36 16.94 5.59
CA LYS A 443 23.50 16.24 4.62
C LYS A 443 22.11 15.91 5.17
N LYS A 444 22.01 15.68 6.48
CA LYS A 444 20.74 15.51 7.21
C LYS A 444 19.98 16.82 7.44
N GLY A 445 20.48 17.95 6.93
CA GLY A 445 19.83 19.26 7.02
C GLY A 445 20.07 20.02 8.33
N ASN A 446 20.81 19.45 9.29
CA ASN A 446 21.15 20.14 10.53
C ASN A 446 22.42 20.99 10.35
N ILE A 447 22.27 22.13 9.69
CA ILE A 447 23.38 23.03 9.35
C ILE A 447 24.11 23.54 10.61
N GLN A 448 23.36 23.91 11.66
CA GLN A 448 23.93 24.39 12.92
C GLN A 448 24.76 23.31 13.63
N GLY A 449 24.24 22.09 13.71
CA GLY A 449 24.95 20.96 14.31
C GLY A 449 26.23 20.60 13.54
N ALA A 450 26.21 20.71 12.20
CA ALA A 450 27.40 20.49 11.39
C ALA A 450 28.48 21.54 11.65
N ILE A 451 28.09 22.81 11.81
CA ILE A 451 29.02 23.90 12.17
C ILE A 451 29.68 23.62 13.52
N VAL A 452 28.90 23.26 14.54
CA VAL A 452 29.43 22.91 15.88
C VAL A 452 30.40 21.75 15.79
N LYS A 453 30.03 20.70 15.05
CA LYS A 453 30.88 19.51 14.87
C LYS A 453 32.20 19.84 14.18
N TRP A 454 32.17 20.67 13.14
CA TRP A 454 33.41 21.10 12.46
C TRP A 454 34.25 22.07 13.30
N GLN A 455 33.64 22.86 14.19
CA GLN A 455 34.36 23.66 15.19
C GLN A 455 35.08 22.78 16.21
N GLU A 456 34.49 21.64 16.63
CA GLU A 456 35.20 20.64 17.44
C GLU A 456 36.47 20.14 16.73
N GLY A 457 36.41 19.95 15.41
CA GLY A 457 37.56 19.58 14.59
C GLY A 457 38.65 20.67 14.55
N LEU A 458 38.26 21.95 14.52
CA LEU A 458 39.22 23.07 14.57
C LEU A 458 39.85 23.26 15.96
N ASN A 459 39.21 22.81 17.04
CA ASN A 459 39.84 22.77 18.35
C ASN A 459 40.98 21.72 18.43
N ILE A 460 40.93 20.71 17.57
CA ILE A 460 41.95 19.67 17.43
C ILE A 460 43.05 20.15 16.48
N ASP A 461 42.70 20.65 15.30
CA ASP A 461 43.63 21.22 14.31
C ASP A 461 43.18 22.62 13.87
N PRO A 462 43.67 23.69 14.54
CA PRO A 462 43.26 25.07 14.25
C PRO A 462 43.60 25.57 12.85
N GLU A 463 44.56 24.93 12.17
CA GLU A 463 45.03 25.34 10.83
C GLU A 463 44.34 24.58 9.69
N ASN A 464 43.37 23.70 10.01
CA ASN A 464 42.69 22.90 9.01
C ASN A 464 41.83 23.74 8.04
N GLN A 465 42.33 23.96 6.83
CA GLN A 465 41.68 24.79 5.81
C GLN A 465 40.33 24.22 5.33
N GLN A 466 40.18 22.90 5.32
CA GLN A 466 38.96 22.23 4.86
C GLN A 466 37.79 22.49 5.82
N LEU A 467 38.02 22.36 7.12
CA LEU A 467 37.00 22.65 8.14
C LEU A 467 36.58 24.13 8.11
N LYS A 468 37.53 25.06 7.95
CA LYS A 468 37.24 26.50 7.81
C LYS A 468 36.32 26.79 6.61
N ALA A 469 36.56 26.14 5.46
CA ALA A 469 35.72 26.28 4.28
C ALA A 469 34.30 25.73 4.46
N TYR A 470 34.16 24.55 5.09
CA TYR A 470 32.86 23.95 5.36
C TYR A 470 32.00 24.79 6.32
N ILE A 471 32.60 25.34 7.38
CA ILE A 471 31.90 26.22 8.32
C ILE A 471 31.39 27.48 7.61
N LYS A 472 32.23 28.14 6.80
CA LYS A 472 31.85 29.35 6.08
C LYS A 472 30.64 29.12 5.16
N SER A 473 30.69 28.06 4.34
CA SER A 473 29.59 27.72 3.42
C SER A 473 28.30 27.35 4.18
N ALA A 474 28.40 26.71 5.34
CA ALA A 474 27.26 26.39 6.17
C ALA A 474 26.63 27.62 6.83
N GLN A 475 27.44 28.58 7.27
CA GLN A 475 26.95 29.84 7.85
C GLN A 475 26.16 30.68 6.84
N GLU A 476 26.65 30.81 5.61
CA GLU A 476 25.94 31.51 4.51
C GLU A 476 24.56 30.88 4.24
N LYS A 477 24.47 29.55 4.30
CA LYS A 477 23.23 28.80 4.07
C LYS A 477 22.22 28.92 5.22
N LEU A 478 22.72 29.02 6.46
CA LEU A 478 21.89 29.24 7.65
C LEU A 478 21.26 30.64 7.66
N GLU A 479 22.01 31.64 7.20
CA GLU A 479 21.52 33.02 7.09
C GLU A 479 20.36 33.14 6.09
N ILE A 480 20.45 32.41 4.97
CA ILE A 480 19.38 32.30 3.97
C ILE A 480 18.14 31.60 4.56
N ALA A 481 18.32 30.50 5.29
CA ALA A 481 17.23 29.74 5.90
C ALA A 481 16.45 30.55 6.96
N ASN A 482 17.13 31.42 7.71
CA ASN A 482 16.50 32.25 8.74
C ASN A 482 15.54 33.31 8.16
N ASN A 483 15.63 33.64 6.88
CA ASN A 483 14.71 34.58 6.21
C ASN A 483 13.42 33.91 5.67
N LEU A 484 13.34 32.57 5.62
CA LEU A 484 12.20 31.85 5.06
C LEU A 484 10.87 32.07 5.81
N PRO A 485 10.83 32.07 7.17
CA PRO A 485 9.59 32.31 7.90
C PRO A 485 8.97 33.68 7.61
N LYS A 486 9.80 34.68 7.32
CA LYS A 486 9.35 36.03 6.97
C LYS A 486 8.61 36.03 5.63
N ILE A 487 9.18 35.40 4.61
CA ILE A 487 8.58 35.29 3.27
C ILE A 487 7.28 34.46 3.31
N LEU A 488 7.26 33.38 4.10
CA LEU A 488 6.04 32.57 4.32
C LEU A 488 4.90 33.39 4.92
N ASN A 489 5.19 34.21 5.94
CA ASN A 489 4.22 35.08 6.60
C ASN A 489 3.76 36.22 5.69
N GLU A 490 4.65 36.83 4.90
CA GLU A 490 4.27 37.83 3.89
C GLU A 490 3.28 37.23 2.88
N GLY A 491 3.52 36.02 2.39
CA GLY A 491 2.58 35.31 1.51
C GLY A 491 1.22 35.05 2.17
N LEU A 492 1.18 34.74 3.48
CA LEU A 492 -0.07 34.57 4.23
C LEU A 492 -0.85 35.87 4.39
N GLU A 493 -0.17 36.99 4.65
CA GLU A 493 -0.83 38.31 4.73
C GLU A 493 -1.41 38.72 3.38
N ILE A 494 -0.67 38.51 2.28
CA ILE A 494 -1.16 38.76 0.91
C ILE A 494 -2.35 37.83 0.57
N TYR A 495 -2.33 36.58 1.06
CA TYR A 495 -3.44 35.66 0.87
C TYR A 495 -4.70 36.13 1.62
N LYS A 496 -4.55 36.66 2.85
CA LYS A 496 -5.66 37.20 3.65
C LYS A 496 -6.31 38.43 3.01
N THR A 497 -5.56 39.25 2.28
CA THR A 497 -6.12 40.40 1.54
C THR A 497 -6.85 39.99 0.25
N GLY A 498 -6.86 38.69 -0.10
CA GLY A 498 -7.56 38.14 -1.26
C GLY A 498 -6.74 38.11 -2.54
N ASN A 499 -5.48 38.55 -2.52
CA ASN A 499 -4.58 38.51 -3.67
C ASN A 499 -3.86 37.16 -3.77
N ILE A 500 -4.62 36.13 -4.11
CA ILE A 500 -4.18 34.72 -4.12
C ILE A 500 -2.99 34.49 -5.08
N THR A 501 -2.98 35.16 -6.23
CA THR A 501 -1.92 34.99 -7.24
C THR A 501 -0.57 35.51 -6.73
N GLU A 502 -0.57 36.64 -6.04
CA GLU A 502 0.65 37.22 -5.48
C GLU A 502 1.14 36.42 -4.26
N ALA A 503 0.23 35.89 -3.45
CA ALA A 503 0.57 34.96 -2.38
C ALA A 503 1.26 33.68 -2.89
N ILE A 504 0.76 33.09 -3.99
CA ILE A 504 1.39 31.93 -4.64
C ILE A 504 2.81 32.26 -5.08
N LYS A 505 3.02 33.41 -5.74
CA LYS A 505 4.37 33.85 -6.15
C LYS A 505 5.33 33.95 -4.95
N LYS A 506 4.85 34.47 -3.82
CA LYS A 506 5.66 34.59 -2.60
C LYS A 506 6.05 33.24 -2.01
N TRP A 507 5.16 32.26 -2.02
CA TRP A 507 5.51 30.91 -1.57
C TRP A 507 6.36 30.15 -2.60
N GLU A 508 6.27 30.47 -3.89
CA GLU A 508 7.18 29.95 -4.92
C GLU A 508 8.61 30.48 -4.75
N GLU A 509 8.79 31.72 -4.27
CA GLU A 509 10.11 32.23 -3.85
C GLU A 509 10.72 31.37 -2.73
N VAL A 510 9.91 30.89 -1.78
CA VAL A 510 10.34 29.96 -0.72
C VAL A 510 10.79 28.62 -1.30
N LEU A 511 10.03 28.05 -2.25
CA LEU A 511 10.40 26.78 -2.88
C LEU A 511 11.64 26.86 -3.78
N LYS A 512 11.98 28.04 -4.32
CA LYS A 512 13.25 28.25 -5.04
C LYS A 512 14.46 28.17 -4.10
N ILE A 513 14.27 28.53 -2.84
CA ILE A 513 15.32 28.54 -1.81
C ILE A 513 15.39 27.18 -1.09
N ASP A 514 14.23 26.63 -0.73
CA ASP A 514 14.06 25.32 -0.09
C ASP A 514 12.97 24.51 -0.83
N PRO A 515 13.37 23.71 -1.85
CA PRO A 515 12.42 22.91 -2.63
C PRO A 515 11.65 21.86 -1.82
N ALA A 516 12.15 21.50 -0.63
CA ALA A 516 11.53 20.52 0.26
C ALA A 516 10.57 21.16 1.28
N ASN A 517 10.34 22.48 1.21
CA ASN A 517 9.52 23.21 2.17
C ASN A 517 8.04 22.81 2.08
N LYS A 518 7.63 21.89 2.98
CA LYS A 518 6.26 21.36 3.01
C LYS A 518 5.19 22.43 3.25
N GLN A 519 5.51 23.48 4.02
CA GLN A 519 4.55 24.54 4.32
C GLN A 519 4.24 25.36 3.07
N ALA A 520 5.26 25.84 2.35
CA ALA A 520 5.09 26.56 1.09
C ALA A 520 4.33 25.72 0.05
N PHE A 521 4.69 24.43 -0.08
CA PHE A 521 4.01 23.52 -0.99
C PHE A 521 2.51 23.37 -0.68
N ASN A 522 2.16 23.16 0.59
CA ASN A 522 0.76 23.03 1.01
C ASN A 522 -0.03 24.33 0.80
N TYR A 523 0.56 25.49 1.11
CA TYR A 523 -0.08 26.78 0.88
C TYR A 523 -0.33 27.06 -0.60
N ILE A 524 0.63 26.76 -1.48
CA ILE A 524 0.47 26.90 -2.92
C ILE A 524 -0.66 26.01 -3.44
N ASN A 525 -0.72 24.75 -3.02
CA ASN A 525 -1.75 23.83 -3.49
C ASN A 525 -3.16 24.26 -3.03
N GLY A 526 -3.31 24.61 -1.76
CA GLY A 526 -4.59 25.12 -1.24
C GLY A 526 -5.01 26.43 -1.93
N ALA A 527 -4.07 27.33 -2.20
CA ALA A 527 -4.32 28.57 -2.91
C ALA A 527 -4.69 28.36 -4.39
N LYS A 528 -4.02 27.44 -5.10
CA LYS A 528 -4.36 27.08 -6.48
C LYS A 528 -5.76 26.48 -6.58
N GLN A 529 -6.15 25.63 -5.62
CA GLN A 529 -7.49 25.09 -5.55
C GLN A 529 -8.53 26.20 -5.35
N LYS A 530 -8.33 27.09 -4.38
CA LYS A 530 -9.24 28.21 -4.13
C LYS A 530 -9.36 29.17 -5.31
N LEU A 531 -8.24 29.41 -6.02
CA LEU A 531 -8.24 30.22 -7.24
C LEU A 531 -9.09 29.57 -8.35
N LYS A 532 -9.03 28.24 -8.50
CA LYS A 532 -9.85 27.48 -9.44
C LYS A 532 -11.34 27.59 -9.07
N GLU A 533 -11.69 27.45 -7.79
CA GLU A 533 -13.05 27.60 -7.29
C GLU A 533 -13.61 29.01 -7.56
N LEU A 534 -12.83 30.06 -7.31
CA LEU A 534 -13.25 31.45 -7.58
C LEU A 534 -13.44 31.74 -9.06
N LYS A 535 -12.58 31.22 -9.93
CA LYS A 535 -12.74 31.34 -11.38
C LYS A 535 -14.02 30.67 -11.86
N LEU A 536 -14.26 29.44 -11.41
CA LEU A 536 -15.45 28.67 -11.73
C LEU A 536 -16.72 29.39 -11.26
N LYS A 537 -16.71 29.92 -10.04
CA LYS A 537 -17.83 30.70 -9.49
C LYS A 537 -18.15 31.93 -10.35
N LYS A 538 -17.13 32.70 -10.74
CA LYS A 538 -17.30 33.89 -11.60
C LYS A 538 -17.83 33.54 -12.98
N GLU A 539 -17.41 32.41 -13.54
CA GLU A 539 -17.92 31.91 -14.83
C GLU A 539 -19.40 31.54 -14.74
N ILE A 540 -19.81 30.81 -13.71
CA ILE A 540 -21.21 30.45 -13.46
C ILE A 540 -22.08 31.70 -13.28
N GLU A 541 -21.64 32.66 -12.47
CA GLU A 541 -22.35 33.95 -12.28
C GLU A 541 -22.51 34.72 -13.59
N GLY A 542 -21.48 34.74 -14.44
CA GLY A 542 -21.54 35.35 -15.77
C GLY A 542 -22.50 34.65 -16.72
N LEU A 543 -22.59 33.32 -16.68
CA LEU A 543 -23.55 32.55 -17.48
C LEU A 543 -24.99 32.79 -17.03
N ILE A 544 -25.24 32.84 -15.71
CA ILE A 544 -26.55 33.13 -15.15
C ILE A 544 -27.00 34.55 -15.53
N ALA A 545 -26.10 35.54 -15.44
CA ALA A 545 -26.42 36.92 -15.82
C ALA A 545 -26.84 37.04 -17.30
N LYS A 546 -26.08 36.39 -18.21
CA LYS A 546 -26.43 36.33 -19.64
C LYS A 546 -27.74 35.59 -19.87
N ALA A 547 -28.00 34.50 -19.13
CA ALA A 547 -29.25 33.75 -19.25
C ALA A 547 -30.46 34.64 -18.89
N GLN A 548 -30.32 35.45 -17.84
CA GLN A 548 -31.36 36.38 -17.42
C GLN A 548 -31.59 37.51 -18.43
N GLU A 549 -30.53 37.99 -19.10
CA GLU A 549 -30.63 38.95 -20.21
C GLU A 549 -31.41 38.37 -21.39
N GLU A 550 -31.13 37.12 -21.79
CA GLU A 550 -31.87 36.43 -22.85
C GLU A 550 -33.35 36.21 -22.48
N ILE A 551 -33.67 35.94 -21.21
CA ILE A 551 -35.06 35.89 -20.72
C ILE A 551 -35.76 37.24 -20.94
N ASN A 552 -35.09 38.35 -20.58
CA ASN A 552 -35.65 39.69 -20.74
C ASN A 552 -35.87 40.06 -22.22
N ASN A 553 -35.05 39.50 -23.11
CA ASN A 553 -35.18 39.65 -24.57
C ASN A 553 -36.21 38.68 -25.20
N ASN A 554 -36.97 37.91 -24.40
CA ASN A 554 -37.89 36.86 -24.85
C ASN A 554 -37.23 35.78 -25.72
N ASN A 555 -36.01 35.39 -25.37
CA ASN A 555 -35.25 34.32 -26.01
C ASN A 555 -35.07 33.14 -25.04
N GLU A 556 -36.17 32.46 -24.72
CA GLU A 556 -36.20 31.38 -23.74
C GLU A 556 -35.27 30.22 -24.10
N LEU A 557 -35.06 29.98 -25.40
CA LEU A 557 -34.20 28.91 -25.89
C LEU A 557 -32.71 29.18 -25.59
N ALA A 558 -32.26 30.41 -25.82
CA ALA A 558 -30.88 30.81 -25.50
C ALA A 558 -30.64 30.83 -23.99
N ALA A 559 -31.61 31.32 -23.22
CA ALA A 559 -31.55 31.30 -21.76
C ALA A 559 -31.43 29.89 -21.19
N LEU A 560 -32.22 28.94 -21.70
CA LEU A 560 -32.18 27.53 -21.28
C LEU A 560 -30.77 26.93 -21.43
N LEU A 561 -30.13 27.20 -22.57
CA LEU A 561 -28.80 26.66 -22.87
C LEU A 561 -27.70 27.27 -21.99
N LEU A 562 -27.82 28.57 -21.67
CA LEU A 562 -26.90 29.24 -20.74
C LEU A 562 -27.03 28.69 -19.32
N TYR A 563 -28.25 28.43 -18.83
CA TYR A 563 -28.46 27.78 -17.53
C TYR A 563 -27.95 26.34 -17.52
N LYS A 564 -28.15 25.57 -18.59
CA LYS A 564 -27.63 24.20 -18.69
C LYS A 564 -26.10 24.18 -18.66
N ARG A 565 -25.44 25.13 -19.33
CA ARG A 565 -23.98 25.29 -19.24
C ARG A 565 -23.55 25.62 -17.80
N ALA A 566 -24.30 26.46 -17.09
CA ALA A 566 -24.04 26.74 -15.68
C ALA A 566 -24.26 25.50 -14.79
N HIS A 567 -25.27 24.66 -15.08
CA HIS A 567 -25.51 23.38 -14.39
C HIS A 567 -24.35 22.39 -14.59
N LEU A 568 -23.83 22.24 -15.81
CA LEU A 568 -22.68 21.37 -16.06
C LEU A 568 -21.43 21.78 -15.25
N LEU A 569 -21.26 23.09 -15.01
CA LEU A 569 -20.17 23.61 -14.19
C LEU A 569 -20.43 23.47 -12.68
N ASN A 570 -21.69 23.37 -12.25
CA ASN A 570 -22.06 23.12 -10.87
C ASN A 570 -23.37 22.30 -10.76
N PRO A 571 -23.28 20.96 -10.92
CA PRO A 571 -24.46 20.10 -10.98
C PRO A 571 -25.25 20.00 -9.67
N ALA A 572 -24.68 20.46 -8.55
CA ALA A 572 -25.31 20.44 -7.24
C ALA A 572 -26.20 21.67 -6.96
N ASN A 573 -26.26 22.64 -7.88
CA ASN A 573 -27.00 23.88 -7.68
C ASN A 573 -28.49 23.74 -8.05
N GLN A 574 -29.30 23.46 -7.03
CA GLN A 574 -30.75 23.29 -7.16
C GLN A 574 -31.50 24.52 -7.72
N GLU A 575 -30.93 25.72 -7.62
CA GLU A 575 -31.56 26.93 -8.15
C GLU A 575 -31.46 26.99 -9.68
N ILE A 576 -30.33 26.53 -10.23
CA ILE A 576 -30.14 26.41 -11.68
C ILE A 576 -31.10 25.35 -12.24
N ASP A 577 -31.25 24.22 -11.55
CA ASP A 577 -32.15 23.13 -11.98
C ASP A 577 -33.61 23.60 -12.06
N LYS A 578 -34.09 24.30 -11.03
CA LYS A 578 -35.42 24.89 -11.03
C LYS A 578 -35.64 25.85 -12.21
N LYS A 579 -34.64 26.69 -12.52
CA LYS A 579 -34.73 27.61 -13.67
C LYS A 579 -34.75 26.88 -15.00
N ILE A 580 -33.96 25.81 -15.15
CA ILE A 580 -33.99 24.94 -16.32
C ILE A 580 -35.38 24.33 -16.51
N ASP A 581 -35.98 23.78 -15.46
CA ASP A 581 -37.31 23.16 -15.50
C ASP A 581 -38.43 24.18 -15.80
N GLU A 582 -38.39 25.37 -15.18
CA GLU A 582 -39.34 26.45 -15.45
C GLU A 582 -39.32 26.87 -16.94
N ILE A 583 -38.13 27.06 -17.50
CA ILE A 583 -37.97 27.46 -18.91
C ILE A 583 -38.37 26.31 -19.85
N LYS A 584 -38.03 25.06 -19.48
CA LYS A 584 -38.43 23.85 -20.21
C LYS A 584 -39.94 23.75 -20.33
N GLU A 585 -40.66 23.86 -19.21
CA GLU A 585 -42.11 23.79 -19.21
C GLU A 585 -42.74 24.90 -20.07
N LYS A 586 -42.19 26.12 -20.00
CA LYS A 586 -42.65 27.24 -20.82
C LYS A 586 -42.48 26.97 -22.31
N LEU A 587 -41.34 26.40 -22.72
CA LEU A 587 -41.06 26.00 -24.10
C LEU A 587 -41.97 24.84 -24.56
N LEU A 588 -42.23 23.84 -23.71
CA LEU A 588 -43.09 22.70 -24.06
C LEU A 588 -44.58 23.08 -24.21
N LYS A 589 -45.01 24.19 -23.59
CA LYS A 589 -46.36 24.77 -23.72
C LYS A 589 -46.48 25.73 -24.91
N GLN A 590 -45.44 25.85 -25.74
CA GLN A 590 -45.45 26.73 -26.91
C GLN A 590 -46.53 26.33 -27.91
N ASP A 591 -47.45 27.24 -28.17
CA ASP A 591 -48.47 27.11 -29.21
C ASP A 591 -47.92 27.64 -30.55
N PHE A 592 -48.13 26.88 -31.62
CA PHE A 592 -47.79 27.22 -33.00
C PHE A 592 -49.05 27.49 -33.86
N GLY A 593 -50.24 27.48 -33.25
CA GLY A 593 -51.50 27.86 -33.88
C GLY A 593 -52.06 26.84 -34.90
N GLY A 594 -53.39 26.81 -35.00
CA GLY A 594 -54.12 25.90 -35.90
C GLY A 594 -54.54 24.58 -35.26
N SER A 595 -55.62 23.99 -35.76
CA SER A 595 -56.23 22.74 -35.25
C SER A 595 -56.12 21.58 -36.24
N ASP A 596 -55.28 21.71 -37.27
CA ASP A 596 -55.07 20.67 -38.29
C ASP A 596 -54.00 19.65 -37.86
N VAL A 597 -53.94 18.53 -38.59
CA VAL A 597 -53.00 17.43 -38.32
C VAL A 597 -51.54 17.90 -38.42
N ASP A 598 -51.25 18.85 -39.32
CA ASP A 598 -49.91 19.39 -39.50
C ASP A 598 -49.46 20.25 -38.31
N ALA A 599 -50.38 20.99 -37.65
CA ALA A 599 -50.11 21.69 -36.40
C ALA A 599 -49.75 20.73 -35.25
N ALA A 600 -50.47 19.60 -35.14
CA ALA A 600 -50.21 18.59 -34.12
C ALA A 600 -48.85 17.91 -34.32
N LEU A 601 -48.52 17.52 -35.56
CA LEU A 601 -47.23 16.92 -35.91
C LEU A 601 -46.06 17.89 -35.72
N MET A 602 -46.27 19.17 -35.99
CA MET A 602 -45.27 20.21 -35.72
C MET A 602 -45.02 20.35 -34.22
N ALA A 603 -46.07 20.42 -33.39
CA ALA A 603 -45.93 20.53 -31.95
C ALA A 603 -45.22 19.30 -31.35
N GLU A 604 -45.51 18.09 -31.85
CA GLU A 604 -44.82 16.86 -31.45
C GLU A 604 -43.34 16.88 -31.84
N SER A 605 -43.03 17.26 -33.09
CA SER A 605 -41.65 17.38 -33.57
C SER A 605 -40.87 18.48 -32.84
N PHE A 606 -41.55 19.57 -32.45
CA PHE A 606 -40.96 20.64 -31.65
C PHE A 606 -40.58 20.12 -30.27
N LYS A 607 -41.49 19.44 -29.56
CA LYS A 607 -41.24 18.82 -28.25
C LYS A 607 -40.07 17.83 -28.31
N LYS A 608 -40.05 16.97 -29.32
CA LYS A 608 -38.97 16.00 -29.52
C LYS A 608 -37.62 16.66 -29.83
N GLY A 609 -37.61 17.75 -30.60
CA GLY A 609 -36.38 18.53 -30.78
C GLY A 609 -35.95 19.27 -29.51
N ILE A 610 -36.87 19.69 -28.64
CA ILE A 610 -36.51 20.18 -27.30
C ILE A 610 -35.84 19.07 -26.49
N GLU A 611 -36.34 17.82 -26.52
CA GLU A 611 -35.69 16.68 -25.86
C GLU A 611 -34.27 16.44 -26.39
N TYR A 612 -34.06 16.43 -27.71
CA TYR A 612 -32.70 16.33 -28.28
C TYR A 612 -31.79 17.49 -27.87
N LEU A 613 -32.33 18.70 -27.78
CA LEU A 613 -31.58 19.87 -27.31
C LEU A 613 -31.20 19.72 -25.82
N PHE A 614 -32.06 19.07 -25.03
CA PHE A 614 -31.79 18.67 -23.65
C PHE A 614 -30.69 17.63 -23.52
N ASP A 615 -30.40 16.88 -24.58
CA ASP A 615 -29.28 15.93 -24.63
C ASP A 615 -28.02 16.52 -25.31
N GLU A 616 -28.03 17.82 -25.64
CA GLU A 616 -26.99 18.51 -26.45
C GLU A 616 -26.84 17.96 -27.88
N ASP A 617 -27.85 17.27 -28.39
CA ASP A 617 -27.89 16.81 -29.77
C ASP A 617 -28.48 17.91 -30.68
N TYR A 618 -27.67 18.95 -30.90
CA TYR A 618 -28.03 20.10 -31.72
C TYR A 618 -28.35 19.69 -33.18
N ILE A 619 -27.69 18.65 -33.70
CA ILE A 619 -27.88 18.17 -35.07
C ILE A 619 -29.24 17.48 -35.21
N SER A 620 -29.58 16.56 -34.30
CA SER A 620 -30.89 15.90 -34.31
C SER A 620 -32.01 16.90 -34.02
N THR A 621 -31.77 17.89 -33.16
CA THR A 621 -32.69 19.02 -32.92
C THR A 621 -33.01 19.77 -34.22
N ILE A 622 -31.97 20.23 -34.94
CA ILE A 622 -32.13 20.95 -36.21
C ILE A 622 -32.82 20.06 -37.26
N LYS A 623 -32.47 18.77 -37.32
CA LYS A 623 -33.06 17.81 -38.28
C LYS A 623 -34.55 17.61 -38.01
N GLU A 624 -34.95 17.43 -36.75
CA GLU A 624 -36.34 17.20 -36.39
C GLU A 624 -37.20 18.45 -36.60
N TRP A 625 -36.70 19.63 -36.24
CA TRP A 625 -37.40 20.89 -36.48
C TRP A 625 -37.48 21.26 -37.96
N LYS A 626 -36.49 20.91 -38.79
CA LYS A 626 -36.57 21.08 -40.25
C LYS A 626 -37.68 20.22 -40.88
N LYS A 627 -37.85 18.97 -40.45
CA LYS A 627 -38.95 18.10 -40.92
C LYS A 627 -40.32 18.72 -40.59
N ALA A 628 -40.45 19.34 -39.42
CA ALA A 628 -41.67 20.04 -39.03
C ALA A 628 -41.91 21.29 -39.90
N LEU A 629 -40.84 22.01 -40.26
CA LEU A 629 -40.91 23.18 -41.15
C LEU A 629 -41.29 22.80 -42.60
N GLU A 630 -40.91 21.61 -43.09
CA GLU A 630 -41.33 21.11 -44.41
C GLU A 630 -42.86 20.96 -44.53
N LYS A 631 -43.54 20.67 -43.42
CA LYS A 631 -45.01 20.56 -43.36
C LYS A 631 -45.70 21.92 -43.28
N ARG A 632 -45.06 22.91 -42.64
CA ARG A 632 -45.57 24.28 -42.50
C ARG A 632 -44.46 25.33 -42.71
N PRO A 633 -44.13 25.65 -43.98
CA PRO A 633 -42.96 26.47 -44.32
C PRO A 633 -43.04 27.94 -43.88
N LEU A 634 -44.24 28.43 -43.56
CA LEU A 634 -44.50 29.81 -43.17
C LEU A 634 -44.34 30.05 -41.65
N GLU A 635 -44.00 29.02 -40.87
CA GLU A 635 -43.86 29.14 -39.42
C GLU A 635 -42.56 29.87 -39.04
N LYS A 636 -42.66 31.20 -38.94
CA LYS A 636 -41.52 32.09 -38.68
C LYS A 636 -40.82 31.77 -37.36
N LYS A 637 -41.58 31.42 -36.31
CA LYS A 637 -41.02 31.20 -34.96
C LYS A 637 -40.14 29.95 -34.89
N LEU A 638 -40.56 28.87 -35.55
CA LEU A 638 -39.76 27.64 -35.64
C LEU A 638 -38.48 27.86 -36.46
N LYS A 639 -38.56 28.66 -37.52
CA LYS A 639 -37.40 29.07 -38.31
C LYS A 639 -36.39 29.87 -37.47
N ASP A 640 -36.88 30.83 -36.69
CA ASP A 640 -36.05 31.63 -35.77
C ASP A 640 -35.36 30.74 -34.73
N TYR A 641 -36.05 29.74 -34.16
CA TYR A 641 -35.44 28.76 -33.25
C TYR A 641 -34.37 27.88 -33.90
N ILE A 642 -34.60 27.42 -35.14
CA ILE A 642 -33.59 26.68 -35.90
C ILE A 642 -32.34 27.55 -36.11
N ASP A 643 -32.50 28.84 -36.43
CA ASP A 643 -31.38 29.74 -36.65
C ASP A 643 -30.63 30.09 -35.35
N ILE A 644 -31.34 30.19 -34.22
CA ILE A 644 -30.73 30.28 -32.88
C ILE A 644 -29.88 29.04 -32.60
N VAL A 645 -30.42 27.83 -32.77
CA VAL A 645 -29.67 26.58 -32.50
C VAL A 645 -28.47 26.42 -33.44
N LYS A 646 -28.59 26.82 -34.72
CA LYS A 646 -27.44 26.85 -35.63
C LYS A 646 -26.35 27.82 -35.19
N ASN A 647 -26.72 29.03 -34.77
CA ASN A 647 -25.76 30.02 -34.28
C ASN A 647 -25.07 29.54 -33.01
N ILE A 648 -25.81 28.88 -32.11
CA ILE A 648 -25.24 28.30 -30.89
C ILE A 648 -24.29 27.15 -31.21
N LEU A 649 -24.70 26.22 -32.08
CA LEU A 649 -23.85 25.13 -32.56
C LEU A 649 -22.56 25.69 -33.18
N LYS A 650 -22.68 26.71 -34.05
CA LYS A 650 -21.54 27.39 -34.67
C LYS A 650 -20.60 28.00 -33.63
N ASN A 651 -21.12 28.84 -32.74
CA ASN A 651 -20.32 29.50 -31.69
C ASN A 651 -19.65 28.49 -30.76
N ARG A 652 -20.34 27.38 -30.45
CA ARG A 652 -19.80 26.31 -29.61
C ARG A 652 -18.65 25.57 -30.29
N LEU A 653 -18.80 25.27 -31.59
CA LEU A 653 -17.73 24.69 -32.38
C LEU A 653 -16.55 25.67 -32.49
N GLU A 654 -16.79 26.95 -32.76
CA GLU A 654 -15.76 28.01 -32.79
C GLU A 654 -14.99 28.11 -31.47
N GLU A 655 -15.69 28.16 -30.34
CA GLU A 655 -15.08 28.17 -28.99
C GLU A 655 -14.21 26.92 -28.75
N LEU A 656 -14.71 25.73 -29.10
CA LEU A 656 -13.95 24.49 -28.92
C LEU A 656 -12.73 24.45 -29.86
N MET A 657 -12.86 24.93 -31.09
CA MET A 657 -11.75 25.02 -32.05
C MET A 657 -10.69 26.01 -31.57
N GLU A 658 -11.07 27.19 -31.06
CA GLU A 658 -10.15 28.17 -30.50
C GLU A 658 -9.43 27.64 -29.27
N ASN A 659 -10.16 27.01 -28.33
CA ASN A 659 -9.55 26.36 -27.17
C ASN A 659 -8.62 25.21 -27.55
N THR A 660 -8.94 24.48 -28.64
CA THR A 660 -8.06 23.46 -29.21
C THR A 660 -6.77 24.09 -29.74
N ASP A 661 -6.86 25.19 -30.48
CA ASP A 661 -5.68 25.91 -31.01
C ASP A 661 -4.81 26.50 -29.88
N ILE A 662 -5.42 27.10 -28.85
CA ILE A 662 -4.70 27.60 -27.67
C ILE A 662 -3.97 26.46 -26.95
N ALA A 663 -4.68 25.37 -26.63
CA ALA A 663 -4.09 24.22 -25.96
C ALA A 663 -2.95 23.60 -26.80
N TYR A 664 -3.14 23.53 -28.12
CA TYR A 664 -2.13 23.06 -29.05
C TYR A 664 -0.88 23.94 -29.05
N ARG A 665 -1.02 25.27 -29.15
CA ARG A 665 0.11 26.22 -29.09
C ARG A 665 0.86 26.16 -27.78
N GLU A 666 0.16 25.93 -26.68
CA GLU A 666 0.73 25.74 -25.34
C GLU A 666 1.28 24.32 -25.11
N ARG A 667 1.23 23.44 -26.12
CA ARG A 667 1.66 22.04 -26.08
C ARG A 667 0.94 21.19 -25.01
N ARG A 668 -0.31 21.53 -24.70
CA ARG A 668 -1.19 20.75 -23.81
C ARG A 668 -1.98 19.72 -24.63
N ILE A 669 -1.34 18.58 -24.92
CA ILE A 669 -1.88 17.54 -25.80
C ILE A 669 -3.20 16.96 -25.25
N ASP A 670 -3.30 16.79 -23.93
CA ASP A 670 -4.47 16.20 -23.27
C ASP A 670 -5.72 17.08 -23.47
N ASP A 671 -5.58 18.38 -23.22
CA ASP A 671 -6.64 19.36 -23.37
C ASP A 671 -7.03 19.50 -24.85
N THR A 672 -6.06 19.38 -25.75
CA THR A 672 -6.27 19.39 -27.21
C THR A 672 -7.13 18.19 -27.64
N LEU A 673 -6.79 16.97 -27.18
CA LEU A 673 -7.55 15.75 -27.47
C LEU A 673 -8.95 15.76 -26.87
N ASP A 674 -9.10 16.22 -25.61
CA ASP A 674 -10.41 16.32 -24.97
C ASP A 674 -11.33 17.29 -25.71
N ASN A 675 -10.80 18.41 -26.22
CA ASN A 675 -11.58 19.37 -27.00
C ASN A 675 -11.96 18.81 -28.38
N ILE A 676 -11.05 18.12 -29.06
CA ILE A 676 -11.34 17.46 -30.35
C ILE A 676 -12.41 16.37 -30.20
N ASN A 677 -12.34 15.55 -29.15
CA ASN A 677 -13.35 14.53 -28.88
C ASN A 677 -14.73 15.15 -28.58
N LYS A 678 -14.77 16.30 -27.90
CA LYS A 678 -16.02 17.06 -27.71
C LYS A 678 -16.56 17.58 -29.05
N ILE A 679 -15.71 18.08 -29.93
CA ILE A 679 -16.12 18.50 -31.28
C ILE A 679 -16.71 17.33 -32.06
N LEU A 680 -16.04 16.16 -32.09
CA LEU A 680 -16.50 14.97 -32.80
C LEU A 680 -17.76 14.33 -32.19
N LYS A 681 -18.00 14.52 -30.89
CA LYS A 681 -19.26 14.13 -30.27
C LYS A 681 -20.43 15.01 -30.73
N ILE A 682 -20.17 16.30 -30.94
CA ILE A 682 -21.17 17.27 -31.42
C ILE A 682 -21.41 17.11 -32.93
N ASP A 683 -20.33 17.00 -33.70
CA ASP A 683 -20.34 16.80 -35.15
C ASP A 683 -19.28 15.74 -35.54
N PRO A 684 -19.69 14.46 -35.67
CA PRO A 684 -18.78 13.38 -36.04
C PRO A 684 -18.11 13.55 -37.40
N THR A 685 -18.64 14.44 -38.25
CA THR A 685 -18.15 14.71 -39.61
C THR A 685 -17.30 15.97 -39.70
N ASN A 686 -17.01 16.63 -38.57
CA ASN A 686 -16.32 17.91 -38.55
C ASN A 686 -14.90 17.83 -39.16
N GLU A 687 -14.70 18.46 -40.32
CA GLU A 687 -13.42 18.39 -41.05
C GLU A 687 -12.25 19.00 -40.26
N PHE A 688 -12.48 20.07 -39.49
CA PHE A 688 -11.44 20.66 -38.65
C PHE A 688 -10.94 19.63 -37.64
N ALA A 689 -11.84 19.04 -36.85
CA ALA A 689 -11.44 18.07 -35.83
C ALA A 689 -10.77 16.83 -36.43
N LEU A 690 -11.31 16.29 -37.54
CA LEU A 690 -10.73 15.13 -38.22
C LEU A 690 -9.36 15.43 -38.83
N LYS A 691 -9.15 16.63 -39.38
CA LYS A 691 -7.86 17.07 -39.91
C LYS A 691 -6.87 17.34 -38.77
N PHE A 692 -7.29 18.04 -37.73
CA PHE A 692 -6.45 18.36 -36.57
C PHE A 692 -5.97 17.08 -35.89
N LEU A 693 -6.84 16.08 -35.72
CA LEU A 693 -6.48 14.76 -35.17
C LEU A 693 -5.43 14.04 -36.03
N ARG A 694 -5.45 14.21 -37.37
CA ARG A 694 -4.38 13.73 -38.25
C ARG A 694 -3.09 14.53 -38.11
N ASP A 695 -3.18 15.85 -38.01
CA ASP A 695 -2.04 16.77 -37.97
C ASP A 695 -1.27 16.67 -36.63
N ILE A 696 -1.97 16.45 -35.51
CA ILE A 696 -1.33 16.28 -34.19
C ILE A 696 -0.89 14.85 -33.93
N LYS A 697 -1.29 13.89 -34.77
CA LYS A 697 -0.94 12.48 -34.59
C LYS A 697 0.57 12.26 -34.44
N PRO A 698 1.46 12.88 -35.24
CA PRO A 698 2.91 12.76 -35.03
C PRO A 698 3.37 13.27 -33.66
N MET A 699 2.75 14.33 -33.13
CA MET A 699 3.08 14.88 -31.81
C MET A 699 2.55 13.99 -30.67
N ILE A 700 1.36 13.41 -30.85
CA ILE A 700 0.83 12.40 -29.93
C ILE A 700 1.76 11.19 -29.92
N ASP A 701 2.15 10.70 -31.11
CA ASP A 701 3.06 9.57 -31.25
C ASP A 701 4.41 9.88 -30.59
N GLU A 702 4.96 11.09 -30.76
CA GLU A 702 6.20 11.54 -30.11
C GLU A 702 6.08 11.60 -28.57
N GLU A 703 5.01 12.19 -28.03
CA GLU A 703 4.80 12.27 -26.58
C GLU A 703 4.49 10.89 -25.99
N VAL A 704 3.73 10.04 -26.69
CA VAL A 704 3.51 8.63 -26.35
C VAL A 704 4.84 7.89 -26.29
N GLN A 705 5.71 8.04 -27.29
CA GLN A 705 7.04 7.41 -27.28
C GLN A 705 7.90 7.90 -26.12
N LYS A 706 7.91 9.21 -25.87
CA LYS A 706 8.67 9.83 -24.77
C LYS A 706 8.17 9.38 -23.40
N LYS A 707 6.86 9.41 -23.17
CA LYS A 707 6.23 8.99 -21.91
C LYS A 707 6.32 7.49 -21.70
N TYR A 708 6.20 6.71 -22.77
CA TYR A 708 6.44 5.29 -22.71
C TYR A 708 7.90 4.99 -22.37
N LYS A 709 8.86 5.72 -22.95
CA LYS A 709 10.28 5.61 -22.56
C LYS A 709 10.52 5.99 -21.10
N GLU A 710 9.92 7.08 -20.62
CA GLU A 710 9.93 7.48 -19.20
C GLU A 710 9.35 6.37 -18.31
N ALA A 711 8.25 5.74 -18.72
CA ALA A 711 7.68 4.60 -18.02
C ALA A 711 8.66 3.41 -17.97
N ILE A 712 9.38 3.12 -19.06
CA ILE A 712 10.42 2.08 -19.08
C ILE A 712 11.58 2.45 -18.15
N GLU A 713 12.08 3.68 -18.17
CA GLU A 713 13.15 4.14 -17.26
C GLU A 713 12.72 4.05 -15.78
N LEU A 714 11.47 4.42 -15.47
CA LEU A 714 10.89 4.25 -14.13
C LEU A 714 10.74 2.77 -13.77
N MET A 715 10.38 1.91 -14.74
CA MET A 715 10.25 0.47 -14.57
C MET A 715 11.62 -0.17 -14.28
N GLU A 716 12.66 0.22 -15.01
CA GLU A 716 14.06 -0.17 -14.78
C GLU A 716 14.58 0.32 -13.42
N ALA A 717 14.14 1.50 -12.98
CA ALA A 717 14.43 2.04 -11.65
C ALA A 717 13.58 1.42 -10.52
N GLY A 718 12.68 0.47 -10.82
CA GLY A 718 11.83 -0.23 -9.85
C GLY A 718 10.67 0.60 -9.28
N LYS A 719 10.38 1.77 -9.86
CA LYS A 719 9.35 2.72 -9.44
C LYS A 719 7.99 2.39 -10.05
N LEU A 720 7.47 1.20 -9.75
CA LEU A 720 6.33 0.62 -10.47
C LEU A 720 5.01 1.38 -10.32
N LYS A 721 4.80 2.15 -9.24
CA LYS A 721 3.60 2.98 -9.08
C LYS A 721 3.64 4.20 -10.00
N GLU A 722 4.77 4.89 -10.03
CA GLU A 722 5.00 5.98 -11.00
C GLU A 722 4.96 5.44 -12.43
N THR A 723 5.54 4.26 -12.70
CA THR A 723 5.42 3.57 -13.99
C THR A 723 3.96 3.33 -14.38
N ARG A 724 3.12 2.87 -13.45
CA ARG A 724 1.68 2.62 -13.72
C ARG A 724 0.94 3.92 -14.08
N GLU A 725 1.20 5.01 -13.36
CA GLU A 725 0.59 6.31 -13.65
C GLU A 725 1.00 6.82 -15.05
N VAL A 726 2.28 6.71 -15.40
CA VAL A 726 2.77 7.11 -16.73
C VAL A 726 2.23 6.20 -17.83
N LEU A 727 2.08 4.89 -17.61
CA LEU A 727 1.48 3.97 -18.58
C LEU A 727 -0.02 4.20 -18.79
N LEU A 728 -0.77 4.54 -17.74
CA LEU A 728 -2.18 4.94 -17.87
C LEU A 728 -2.32 6.24 -18.66
N TYR A 729 -1.39 7.17 -18.48
CA TYR A 729 -1.34 8.40 -19.28
C TYR A 729 -1.04 8.09 -20.76
N VAL A 730 -0.09 7.19 -21.06
CA VAL A 730 0.16 6.72 -22.43
C VAL A 730 -1.10 6.12 -23.06
N LEU A 731 -1.84 5.29 -22.33
CA LEU A 731 -3.09 4.68 -22.83
C LEU A 731 -4.26 5.66 -22.93
N LYS A 732 -4.21 6.80 -22.22
CA LYS A 732 -5.15 7.91 -22.43
C LYS A 732 -4.91 8.57 -23.79
N LEU A 733 -3.66 8.70 -24.21
CA LEU A 733 -3.25 9.32 -25.48
C LEU A 733 -3.39 8.36 -26.67
N ASP A 734 -2.99 7.11 -26.50
CA ASP A 734 -3.20 6.02 -27.47
C ASP A 734 -3.82 4.80 -26.77
N PRO A 735 -5.17 4.70 -26.75
CA PRO A 735 -5.87 3.57 -26.16
C PRO A 735 -5.57 2.23 -26.81
N ASN A 736 -4.93 2.19 -27.97
CA ASN A 736 -4.58 0.96 -28.69
C ASN A 736 -3.08 0.62 -28.60
N HIS A 737 -2.29 1.36 -27.82
CA HIS A 737 -0.86 1.13 -27.69
C HIS A 737 -0.55 -0.23 -27.04
N ILE A 738 -0.34 -1.25 -27.87
CA ILE A 738 -0.23 -2.67 -27.47
C ILE A 738 0.87 -2.86 -26.43
N SER A 739 2.04 -2.27 -26.67
CA SER A 739 3.18 -2.38 -25.76
C SER A 739 2.92 -1.74 -24.41
N ALA A 740 2.16 -0.63 -24.37
CA ALA A 740 1.83 0.02 -23.10
C ALA A 740 0.75 -0.77 -22.34
N LYS A 741 -0.23 -1.36 -23.02
CA LYS A 741 -1.18 -2.31 -22.39
C LYS A 741 -0.45 -3.49 -21.80
N LYS A 742 0.41 -4.13 -22.59
CA LYS A 742 1.20 -5.28 -22.14
C LYS A 742 2.13 -4.91 -20.98
N ARG A 743 2.83 -3.78 -21.05
CA ARG A 743 3.67 -3.31 -19.93
C ARG A 743 2.86 -2.90 -18.73
N LEU A 744 1.66 -2.35 -18.91
CA LEU A 744 0.77 -2.02 -17.81
C LEU A 744 0.26 -3.31 -17.15
N GLU A 745 -0.07 -4.33 -17.93
CA GLU A 745 -0.36 -5.67 -17.44
C GLU A 745 0.85 -6.27 -16.74
N GLU A 746 2.06 -6.18 -17.30
CA GLU A 746 3.29 -6.65 -16.65
C GLU A 746 3.65 -5.86 -15.40
N VAL A 747 3.35 -4.56 -15.34
CA VAL A 747 3.57 -3.69 -14.18
C VAL A 747 2.48 -3.95 -13.15
N ASN A 748 1.24 -4.22 -13.55
CA ASN A 748 0.18 -4.66 -12.66
C ASN A 748 0.45 -6.09 -12.17
N GLU A 749 1.00 -6.96 -13.02
CA GLU A 749 1.53 -8.29 -12.72
C GLU A 749 2.77 -8.20 -11.87
N SER A 750 3.60 -7.17 -11.99
CA SER A 750 4.81 -6.99 -11.19
C SER A 750 4.50 -6.29 -9.88
N LEU A 751 3.49 -5.42 -9.85
CA LEU A 751 2.92 -4.85 -8.62
C LEU A 751 2.10 -5.91 -7.87
N SER A 752 1.48 -6.85 -8.58
CA SER A 752 0.88 -8.04 -7.96
C SER A 752 1.93 -9.09 -7.63
N ARG A 753 2.97 -9.30 -8.45
CA ARG A 753 4.10 -10.18 -8.13
C ARG A 753 5.07 -9.60 -7.12
N LEU A 754 5.12 -8.30 -6.88
CA LEU A 754 5.81 -7.69 -5.73
C LEU A 754 4.92 -7.72 -4.49
N LYS A 755 3.60 -7.84 -4.68
CA LYS A 755 2.73 -8.38 -3.64
C LYS A 755 2.94 -9.91 -3.47
N ASP A 756 3.41 -10.66 -4.49
CA ASP A 756 3.65 -12.12 -4.44
C ASP A 756 5.12 -12.58 -4.19
N THR A 757 6.15 -11.75 -4.39
CA THR A 757 7.59 -12.02 -4.08
C THR A 757 7.99 -11.35 -2.78
N THR A 758 7.04 -10.64 -2.15
CA THR A 758 7.06 -10.43 -0.72
C THR A 758 6.39 -11.53 0.10
N LEU A 759 6.04 -12.66 -0.53
CA LEU A 759 5.74 -13.95 0.11
C LEU A 759 7.00 -14.81 0.23
#